data_AF-A0A135VYW1-F1
#
_entry.id   AF-A0A135VYW1-F1
#
_cell.length_a   1.000
_cell.length_b   1.000
_cell.length_c   1.000
_cell.angle_alpha   90.00
_cell.angle_beta   90.00
_cell.angle_gamma   90.00
#
_symmetry.space_group_name_H-M   'P 1'
#
loop_
_entity.id
_entity.type
_entity.pdbx_description
1 polymer ?
#
loop_
_entity_poly.entity_id
_entity_poly.type
_entity_poly.pdbx_seq_one_letter_code
_entity_poly.pdbx_strand_id
1 'polypeptide(L)'
;MTKVTSGLDAMAPKRRRMMDMILALGGLKEEAAIPLSKVSQEIASLRSELEPLADEILAFPDAYFDEFFRAAEKSNIVSQISDKAVLREAIVSLEKACSILDTSPVRGLLDLLQSALQALEGVKDTEVSDSAVDLAEVLKPLPDLIAQIESVLEDYESKRHSEAEAAHAELESLIESISDALPEIGKDVTLALDTLQKLGTKTRYGPFLRTAAQVKRGIREERIDEDRASDLVLGNILTELRRGVIMFILSKMGSRTVVEIGQLMRESPALVQSAIVSMIQRGEVEMIGLDGDAPVFSRVLEATPKTTLVLKKIVQQIRGVSKSLEGDIRSSVERSLKQLEPLLERLQKLGQYDETQLADPMNNLRGIVDDATEAVLSFQSADSSEDLRLLVSAGLEAFARFRLKITLEKGPSLVSGTNVYGEKLDPEVYENMMSSYLDSELERGTMLILIRELGAMTAEDLAKKTNIPQNRVLQHLLRMKRDELLTLAGESHGYVLFDVPRTPTEAEIAVETASSQALQLTEAKAEVRTLLDDLRAEDIGKLANALETLSRGRDRLTKVSVDGINVGESVLGGVEDKIKTAVSLTYRTRTRIPSTRAKVTLDDLIDVDVPSVLEEYRSMMGYAPLLGFGTIEWDQSKCLGCKSCEIACPEDAIQLRPVIQAKELFEFSEDSLGELPVNRALFYRTVRSLAAKKPDVDIVLEKDSPGFGRVDVDLWLCVGCRTCVRRCPGPAPGALELDLKWSLPEVVRQITAQE
;
A
#
# COMPACT_ATOMS: atom_id res chain seq x y z
N MET A 1 -36.12 7.23 52.31
CA MET A 1 -36.35 7.44 50.88
C MET A 1 -35.49 8.61 50.42
N THR A 2 -34.28 8.30 49.99
CA THR A 2 -33.32 9.26 49.43
C THR A 2 -33.10 8.82 47.99
N LYS A 3 -33.46 9.68 47.04
CA LYS A 3 -33.29 9.43 45.60
C LYS A 3 -31.81 9.20 45.30
N VAL A 4 -31.50 8.03 44.78
CA VAL A 4 -30.19 7.66 44.26
C VAL A 4 -30.02 8.32 42.90
N THR A 5 -29.33 9.45 42.87
CA THR A 5 -28.72 10.04 41.66
C THR A 5 -27.24 9.68 41.68
N SER A 6 -26.84 8.50 41.21
CA SER A 6 -25.42 8.07 41.27
C SER A 6 -25.03 6.90 40.33
N GLY A 7 -25.53 6.83 39.10
CA GLY A 7 -25.26 5.68 38.20
C GLY A 7 -23.82 5.62 37.65
N LEU A 8 -23.32 6.72 37.07
CA LEU A 8 -22.00 6.78 36.42
C LEU A 8 -20.83 7.07 37.38
N ASP A 9 -21.11 7.69 38.53
CA ASP A 9 -20.10 8.03 39.53
C ASP A 9 -19.83 6.90 40.53
N ALA A 10 -20.69 5.87 40.58
CA ALA A 10 -20.47 4.65 41.35
C ALA A 10 -19.65 3.58 40.58
N MET A 11 -19.31 3.82 39.31
CA MET A 11 -18.57 2.88 38.49
C MET A 11 -17.06 2.96 38.77
N ALA A 12 -16.39 1.81 38.88
CA ALA A 12 -14.94 1.78 38.96
C ALA A 12 -14.31 2.51 37.75
N PRO A 13 -13.35 3.44 37.94
CA PRO A 13 -12.84 4.32 36.87
C PRO A 13 -12.32 3.59 35.63
N LYS A 14 -11.78 2.37 35.80
CA LYS A 14 -11.31 1.52 34.70
C LYS A 14 -12.43 1.01 33.80
N ARG A 15 -13.57 0.65 34.39
CA ARG A 15 -14.77 0.20 33.66
C ARG A 15 -15.44 1.33 32.91
N ARG A 16 -15.48 2.53 33.50
CA ARG A 16 -15.99 3.75 32.85
C ARG A 16 -15.25 4.05 31.55
N ARG A 17 -13.90 4.06 31.58
CA ARG A 17 -13.07 4.30 30.40
C ARG A 17 -13.27 3.28 29.27
N MET A 18 -13.49 2.01 29.62
CA MET A 18 -13.73 0.97 28.61
C MET A 18 -15.15 1.02 28.05
N MET A 19 -16.14 1.37 28.89
CA MET A 19 -17.50 1.67 28.42
C MET A 19 -17.49 2.84 27.45
N ASP A 20 -16.78 3.93 27.77
CA ASP A 20 -16.61 5.08 26.89
C ASP A 20 -15.96 4.68 25.56
N MET A 21 -14.95 3.80 25.60
CA MET A 21 -14.30 3.26 24.40
C MET A 21 -15.24 2.42 23.54
N ILE A 22 -16.11 1.61 24.15
CA ILE A 22 -17.06 0.75 23.43
C ILE A 22 -18.23 1.54 22.88
N LEU A 23 -18.72 2.54 23.61
CA LEU A 23 -19.69 3.51 23.09
C LEU A 23 -19.11 4.29 21.91
N ALA A 24 -17.82 4.64 21.97
CA ALA A 24 -17.11 5.29 20.87
C ALA A 24 -16.86 4.36 19.66
N LEU A 25 -16.54 3.08 19.88
CA LEU A 25 -16.25 2.10 18.81
C LEU A 25 -17.51 1.50 18.19
N GLY A 26 -18.54 1.25 19.00
CA GLY A 26 -19.81 0.63 18.57
C GLY A 26 -20.75 1.60 17.87
N GLY A 27 -20.54 2.92 18.00
CA GLY A 27 -21.47 3.91 17.45
C GLY A 27 -22.89 3.77 18.03
N LEU A 28 -23.03 3.16 19.21
CA LEU A 28 -24.29 2.98 19.93
C LEU A 28 -24.69 4.31 20.59
N LYS A 29 -24.99 5.30 19.76
CA LYS A 29 -26.01 6.29 20.13
C LYS A 29 -27.30 5.77 19.53
N GLU A 30 -28.40 5.81 20.28
CA GLU A 30 -29.72 5.79 19.64
C GLU A 30 -29.78 7.01 18.71
N GLU A 31 -29.42 6.81 17.44
CA GLU A 31 -29.75 7.77 16.41
C GLU A 31 -31.26 7.71 16.28
N ALA A 32 -31.92 8.77 16.76
CA ALA A 32 -33.34 9.00 16.54
C ALA A 32 -33.63 8.70 15.07
N ALA A 33 -34.45 7.68 14.82
CA ALA A 33 -34.77 7.20 13.49
C ALA A 33 -35.19 8.41 12.64
N ILE A 34 -34.33 8.81 11.70
CA ILE A 34 -34.68 9.88 10.78
C ILE A 34 -35.96 9.40 10.07
N PRO A 35 -37.05 10.20 10.08
CA PRO A 35 -38.28 9.81 9.41
C PRO A 35 -37.97 9.46 7.96
N LEU A 36 -38.49 8.33 7.48
CA LEU A 36 -38.32 7.91 6.07
C LEU A 36 -38.72 9.03 5.11
N SER A 37 -39.68 9.89 5.49
CA SER A 37 -40.08 11.08 4.74
C SER A 37 -38.95 12.09 4.53
N LYS A 38 -38.06 12.30 5.52
CA LYS A 38 -36.90 13.20 5.40
C LYS A 38 -35.81 12.61 4.54
N VAL A 39 -35.61 11.28 4.60
CA VAL A 39 -34.69 10.56 3.70
C VAL A 39 -35.17 10.65 2.25
N SER A 40 -36.46 10.40 2.00
CA SER A 40 -37.06 10.55 0.67
C SER A 40 -36.98 11.99 0.15
N GLN A 41 -37.13 12.99 1.03
CA GLN A 41 -37.01 14.41 0.65
C GLN A 41 -35.58 14.78 0.24
N GLU A 42 -34.56 14.35 1.00
CA GLU A 42 -33.15 14.61 0.65
C GLU A 42 -32.74 13.86 -0.63
N ILE A 43 -33.23 12.63 -0.85
CA ILE A 43 -33.02 11.89 -2.11
C ILE A 43 -33.68 12.61 -3.29
N ALA A 44 -34.92 13.11 -3.11
CA ALA A 44 -35.61 13.87 -4.15
C ALA A 44 -34.89 15.19 -4.47
N SER A 45 -34.36 15.89 -3.44
CA SER A 45 -33.54 17.10 -3.62
C SER A 45 -32.28 16.77 -4.42
N LEU A 46 -31.55 15.71 -4.02
CA LEU A 46 -30.36 15.27 -4.73
C LEU A 46 -30.64 14.94 -6.19
N ARG A 47 -31.74 14.23 -6.48
CA ARG A 47 -32.15 13.92 -7.86
C ARG A 47 -32.41 15.20 -8.65
N SER A 48 -33.19 16.13 -8.10
CA SER A 48 -33.52 17.39 -8.79
C SER A 48 -32.31 18.29 -9.05
N GLU A 49 -31.28 18.22 -8.19
CA GLU A 49 -30.04 18.98 -8.35
C GLU A 49 -29.02 18.28 -9.26
N LEU A 50 -29.04 16.95 -9.33
CA LEU A 50 -28.15 16.16 -10.20
C LEU A 50 -28.65 16.05 -11.64
N GLU A 51 -29.96 15.96 -11.86
CA GLU A 51 -30.58 15.84 -13.19
C GLU A 51 -30.09 16.87 -14.22
N PRO A 52 -29.98 18.19 -13.91
CA PRO A 52 -29.45 19.17 -14.87
C PRO A 52 -27.95 19.04 -15.14
N LEU A 53 -27.19 18.33 -14.29
CA LEU A 53 -25.75 18.08 -14.47
C LEU A 53 -25.49 16.74 -15.16
N ALA A 54 -26.40 15.78 -15.01
CA ALA A 54 -26.21 14.39 -15.40
C ALA A 54 -26.00 14.23 -16.91
N ASP A 55 -26.79 14.91 -17.74
CA ASP A 55 -26.70 14.77 -19.20
C ASP A 55 -25.31 15.14 -19.73
N GLU A 56 -24.74 16.23 -19.23
CA GLU A 56 -23.41 16.67 -19.65
C GLU A 56 -22.29 15.79 -19.08
N ILE A 57 -22.43 15.34 -17.83
CA ILE A 57 -21.50 14.40 -17.19
C ILE A 57 -21.51 13.03 -17.90
N LEU A 58 -22.67 12.58 -18.40
CA LEU A 58 -22.78 11.30 -19.10
C LEU A 58 -22.40 11.43 -20.59
N ALA A 59 -22.46 12.62 -21.17
CA ALA A 59 -22.08 12.88 -22.56
C ALA A 59 -20.57 13.08 -22.76
N PHE A 60 -19.84 13.59 -21.76
CA PHE A 60 -18.41 13.91 -21.93
C PHE A 60 -17.53 12.73 -22.36
N PRO A 61 -17.72 11.48 -21.87
CA PRO A 61 -16.86 10.38 -22.31
C PRO A 61 -16.97 10.16 -23.81
N ASP A 62 -18.18 10.15 -24.37
CA ASP A 62 -18.40 9.95 -25.81
C ASP A 62 -17.83 11.10 -26.63
N ALA A 63 -18.01 12.35 -26.16
CA ALA A 63 -17.46 13.54 -26.81
C ALA A 63 -15.92 13.54 -26.80
N TYR A 64 -15.31 13.14 -25.69
CA TYR A 64 -13.85 13.01 -25.59
C TYR A 64 -13.33 11.91 -26.53
N PHE A 65 -13.96 10.74 -26.56
CA PHE A 65 -13.50 9.65 -27.43
C PHE A 65 -13.69 9.96 -28.91
N ASP A 66 -14.68 10.80 -29.29
CA ASP A 66 -14.79 11.31 -30.67
C ASP A 66 -13.62 12.24 -31.02
N GLU A 67 -13.24 13.16 -30.12
CA GLU A 67 -12.05 14.00 -30.34
C GLU A 67 -10.75 13.18 -30.36
N PHE A 68 -10.60 12.20 -29.47
CA PHE A 68 -9.45 11.31 -29.44
C PHE A 68 -9.35 10.45 -30.69
N PHE A 69 -10.47 9.87 -31.14
CA PHE A 69 -10.51 9.07 -32.37
C PHE A 69 -10.07 9.90 -33.59
N ARG A 70 -10.60 11.12 -33.74
CA ARG A 70 -10.19 12.04 -34.83
C ARG A 70 -8.73 12.45 -34.74
N ALA A 71 -8.23 12.69 -33.52
CA ALA A 71 -6.82 12.99 -33.30
C ALA A 71 -5.95 11.80 -33.71
N ALA A 72 -6.29 10.58 -33.26
CA ALA A 72 -5.57 9.35 -33.56
C ALA A 72 -5.56 9.00 -35.06
N GLU A 73 -6.67 9.21 -35.78
CA GLU A 73 -6.72 9.04 -37.24
C GLU A 73 -5.83 10.06 -37.95
N LYS A 74 -5.87 11.33 -37.52
CA LYS A 74 -5.12 12.40 -38.17
C LYS A 74 -3.61 12.28 -37.96
N SER A 75 -3.17 11.92 -36.75
CA SER A 75 -1.76 11.72 -36.41
C SER A 75 -1.23 10.34 -36.81
N ASN A 76 -2.12 9.44 -37.23
CA ASN A 76 -1.82 8.03 -37.49
C ASN A 76 -1.07 7.38 -36.32
N ILE A 77 -1.45 7.73 -35.08
CA ILE A 77 -0.76 7.31 -33.83
C ILE A 77 -0.61 5.79 -33.75
N VAL A 78 -1.58 5.05 -34.28
CA VAL A 78 -1.60 3.59 -34.19
C VAL A 78 -0.43 2.97 -34.97
N SER A 79 0.05 3.63 -36.03
CA SER A 79 1.25 3.19 -36.76
C SER A 79 2.56 3.36 -35.99
N GLN A 80 2.56 4.20 -34.94
CA GLN A 80 3.72 4.44 -34.08
C GLN A 80 3.79 3.43 -32.92
N ILE A 81 2.76 2.58 -32.76
CA ILE A 81 2.73 1.53 -31.74
C ILE A 81 3.42 0.30 -32.29
N SER A 82 4.58 -0.02 -31.72
CA SER A 82 5.39 -1.18 -32.13
C SER A 82 5.07 -2.43 -31.29
N ASP A 83 4.54 -2.25 -30.07
CA ASP A 83 4.28 -3.35 -29.16
C ASP A 83 2.90 -3.99 -29.36
N LYS A 84 2.91 -5.27 -29.74
CA LYS A 84 1.71 -6.11 -29.88
C LYS A 84 0.97 -6.31 -28.56
N ALA A 85 1.66 -6.31 -27.42
CA ALA A 85 1.04 -6.50 -26.11
C ALA A 85 0.15 -5.31 -25.74
N VAL A 86 0.64 -4.08 -25.92
CA VAL A 86 -0.13 -2.84 -25.70
C VAL A 86 -1.38 -2.81 -26.58
N LEU A 87 -1.25 -3.17 -27.86
CA LEU A 87 -2.39 -3.26 -28.77
C LEU A 87 -3.42 -4.29 -28.29
N ARG A 88 -2.98 -5.49 -27.90
CA ARG A 88 -3.88 -6.55 -27.41
C ARG A 88 -4.61 -6.15 -26.13
N GLU A 89 -3.90 -5.55 -25.17
CA GLU A 89 -4.51 -5.11 -23.91
C GLU A 89 -5.50 -3.96 -24.13
N ALA A 90 -5.16 -3.00 -24.98
CA ALA A 90 -6.04 -1.92 -25.38
C ALA A 90 -7.30 -2.45 -26.10
N ILE A 91 -7.14 -3.41 -27.03
CA ILE A 91 -8.24 -4.09 -27.72
C ILE A 91 -9.15 -4.80 -26.71
N VAL A 92 -8.61 -5.60 -25.79
CA VAL A 92 -9.41 -6.31 -24.77
C VAL A 92 -10.19 -5.32 -23.89
N SER A 93 -9.59 -4.19 -23.53
CA SER A 93 -10.25 -3.15 -22.73
C SER A 93 -11.39 -2.47 -23.50
N LEU A 94 -11.16 -2.15 -24.78
CA LEU A 94 -12.17 -1.54 -25.65
C LEU A 94 -13.29 -2.52 -26.03
N GLU A 95 -13.00 -3.81 -26.21
CA GLU A 95 -14.00 -4.86 -26.43
C GLU A 95 -14.93 -4.98 -25.23
N LYS A 96 -14.36 -5.00 -24.01
CA LYS A 96 -15.16 -4.99 -22.78
C LYS A 96 -16.01 -3.72 -22.68
N ALA A 97 -15.44 -2.55 -22.99
CA ALA A 97 -16.20 -1.30 -22.98
C ALA A 97 -17.39 -1.36 -23.97
N CYS A 98 -17.15 -1.81 -25.21
CA CYS A 98 -18.18 -1.97 -26.24
C CYS A 98 -19.26 -3.00 -25.86
N SER A 99 -18.91 -4.01 -25.04
CA SER A 99 -19.89 -5.00 -24.53
C SER A 99 -20.86 -4.41 -23.51
N ILE A 100 -20.48 -3.33 -22.82
CA ILE A 100 -21.31 -2.63 -21.83
C ILE A 100 -22.15 -1.55 -22.50
N LEU A 101 -21.51 -0.63 -23.22
CA LEU A 101 -22.17 0.41 -24.01
C LEU A 101 -21.44 0.55 -25.34
N ASP A 102 -22.19 0.33 -26.40
CA ASP A 102 -21.70 0.40 -27.76
C ASP A 102 -21.76 1.85 -28.28
N THR A 103 -20.61 2.53 -28.32
CA THR A 103 -20.50 3.90 -28.83
C THR A 103 -19.63 3.93 -30.08
N SER A 104 -20.06 4.71 -31.08
CA SER A 104 -19.36 4.82 -32.38
C SER A 104 -17.88 5.18 -32.25
N PRO A 105 -17.45 6.11 -31.38
CA PRO A 105 -16.03 6.47 -31.27
C PRO A 105 -15.15 5.37 -30.67
N VAL A 106 -15.66 4.67 -29.64
CA VAL A 106 -14.93 3.57 -28.98
C VAL A 106 -14.80 2.38 -29.93
N ARG A 107 -15.85 2.07 -30.69
CA ARG A 107 -15.79 1.05 -31.75
C ARG A 107 -14.85 1.46 -32.89
N GLY A 108 -14.87 2.72 -33.32
CA GLY A 108 -13.94 3.21 -34.33
C GLY A 108 -12.48 3.03 -33.88
N LEU A 109 -12.17 3.38 -32.64
CA LEU A 109 -10.83 3.17 -32.08
C LEU A 109 -10.46 1.68 -32.01
N LEU A 110 -11.40 0.82 -31.60
CA LEU A 110 -11.21 -0.64 -31.58
C LEU A 110 -10.86 -1.18 -32.98
N ASP A 111 -11.60 -0.77 -34.01
CA ASP A 111 -11.39 -1.21 -35.40
C ASP A 111 -10.01 -0.74 -35.92
N LEU A 112 -9.58 0.48 -35.57
CA LEU A 112 -8.24 0.98 -35.88
C LEU A 112 -7.14 0.14 -35.22
N LEU A 113 -7.26 -0.16 -33.93
CA LEU A 113 -6.26 -0.96 -33.21
C LEU A 113 -6.22 -2.41 -33.71
N GLN A 114 -7.38 -3.01 -34.01
CA GLN A 114 -7.45 -4.35 -34.59
C GLN A 114 -6.81 -4.40 -35.98
N SER A 115 -7.04 -3.38 -36.82
CA SER A 115 -6.41 -3.28 -38.14
C SER A 115 -4.89 -3.17 -38.04
N ALA A 116 -4.37 -2.39 -37.08
CA ALA A 116 -2.94 -2.27 -36.85
C ALA A 116 -2.32 -3.55 -36.29
N LEU A 117 -2.99 -4.23 -35.35
CA LEU A 117 -2.54 -5.53 -34.86
C LEU A 117 -2.49 -6.56 -36.00
N GLN A 118 -3.51 -6.59 -36.87
CA GLN A 118 -3.52 -7.46 -38.06
C GLN A 118 -2.40 -7.11 -39.04
N ALA A 119 -2.09 -5.83 -39.25
CA ALA A 119 -0.95 -5.42 -40.08
C ALA A 119 0.38 -5.92 -39.48
N LEU A 120 0.56 -5.82 -38.16
CA LEU A 120 1.75 -6.29 -37.45
C LEU A 120 1.86 -7.83 -37.35
N GLU A 121 0.73 -8.55 -37.40
CA GLU A 121 0.68 -10.02 -37.43
C GLU A 121 0.76 -10.57 -38.86
N GLY A 122 0.37 -9.77 -39.86
CA GLY A 122 0.36 -10.10 -41.28
C GLY A 122 1.70 -9.94 -41.99
N VAL A 123 2.70 -9.31 -41.36
CA VAL A 123 4.10 -9.37 -41.82
C VAL A 123 4.67 -10.76 -41.48
N LYS A 124 4.24 -11.77 -42.23
CA LYS A 124 5.01 -13.01 -42.42
C LYS A 124 5.74 -12.92 -43.76
N ASP A 125 7.03 -13.21 -43.73
CA ASP A 125 7.89 -13.52 -44.87
C ASP A 125 8.04 -12.41 -45.94
N THR A 126 8.53 -11.23 -45.56
CA THR A 126 9.54 -10.63 -46.45
C THR A 126 10.81 -11.43 -46.25
N GLU A 127 11.08 -12.32 -47.22
CA GLU A 127 12.38 -12.93 -47.44
C GLU A 127 13.46 -11.86 -47.15
N VAL A 128 14.15 -12.00 -46.03
CA VAL A 128 15.35 -11.20 -45.73
C VAL A 128 16.30 -11.54 -46.85
N SER A 129 16.43 -10.62 -47.80
CA SER A 129 17.44 -10.74 -48.83
C SER A 129 18.78 -10.88 -48.12
N ASP A 130 19.53 -11.91 -48.51
CA ASP A 130 20.91 -12.22 -48.13
C ASP A 130 21.91 -11.12 -48.59
N SER A 131 21.52 -9.85 -48.53
CA SER A 131 22.42 -8.72 -48.65
C SER A 131 23.15 -8.59 -47.32
N ALA A 132 24.44 -8.89 -47.32
CA ALA A 132 25.34 -8.58 -46.22
C ALA A 132 25.07 -7.13 -45.75
N VAL A 133 24.48 -7.00 -44.56
CA VAL A 133 24.14 -5.71 -43.99
C VAL A 133 25.43 -4.93 -43.78
N ASP A 134 25.58 -3.78 -44.45
CA ASP A 134 26.75 -2.93 -44.29
C ASP A 134 26.69 -2.27 -42.92
N LEU A 135 27.50 -2.80 -41.99
CA LEU A 135 27.58 -2.31 -40.63
C LEU A 135 27.96 -0.83 -40.55
N ALA A 136 28.67 -0.31 -41.55
CA ALA A 136 29.02 1.11 -41.61
C ALA A 136 27.80 1.98 -41.91
N GLU A 137 26.83 1.51 -42.70
CA GLU A 137 25.57 2.22 -42.95
C GLU A 137 24.63 2.15 -41.75
N VAL A 138 24.52 1.00 -41.08
CA VAL A 138 23.67 0.83 -39.89
C VAL A 138 24.13 1.74 -38.74
N LEU A 139 25.44 1.85 -38.52
CA LEU A 139 26.01 2.66 -37.43
C LEU A 139 26.12 4.16 -37.75
N LYS A 140 25.87 4.56 -39.00
CA LYS A 140 26.00 5.95 -39.45
C LYS A 140 25.12 6.96 -38.69
N PRO A 141 23.86 6.66 -38.31
CA PRO A 141 23.00 7.62 -37.61
C PRO A 141 23.33 7.78 -36.11
N LEU A 142 24.20 6.93 -35.57
CA LEU A 142 24.49 6.86 -34.13
C LEU A 142 24.98 8.21 -33.54
N PRO A 143 25.90 8.97 -34.19
CA PRO A 143 26.35 10.27 -33.66
C PRO A 143 25.23 11.33 -33.62
N ASP A 144 24.34 11.34 -34.60
CA ASP A 144 23.24 12.30 -34.68
C ASP A 144 22.20 12.03 -33.57
N LEU A 145 21.90 10.76 -33.30
CA LEU A 145 21.03 10.37 -32.18
C LEU A 145 21.66 10.71 -30.82
N ILE A 146 22.98 10.52 -30.67
CA ILE A 146 23.69 10.93 -29.46
C ILE A 146 23.55 12.45 -29.23
N ALA A 147 23.69 13.25 -30.29
CA ALA A 147 23.52 14.70 -30.21
C ALA A 147 22.06 15.10 -29.87
N GLN A 148 21.06 14.39 -30.39
CA GLN A 148 19.65 14.60 -30.00
C GLN A 148 19.41 14.30 -28.52
N ILE A 149 19.92 13.17 -28.02
CA ILE A 149 19.84 12.80 -26.59
C ILE A 149 20.53 13.85 -25.72
N GLU A 150 21.70 14.32 -26.15
CA GLU A 150 22.45 15.37 -25.45
C GLU A 150 21.69 16.70 -25.38
N SER A 151 21.04 17.11 -26.47
CA SER A 151 20.19 18.32 -26.51
C SER A 151 19.01 18.22 -25.55
N VAL A 152 18.30 17.10 -25.52
CA VAL A 152 17.16 16.90 -24.60
C VAL A 152 17.64 16.88 -23.13
N LEU A 153 18.83 16.31 -22.89
CA LEU A 153 19.46 16.32 -21.58
C LEU A 153 19.84 17.72 -21.10
N GLU A 154 20.37 18.57 -21.99
CA GLU A 154 20.65 19.97 -21.68
C GLU A 154 19.37 20.74 -21.31
N ASP A 155 18.26 20.49 -22.01
CA ASP A 155 16.96 21.08 -21.68
C ASP A 155 16.47 20.64 -20.29
N TYR A 156 16.62 19.35 -19.95
CA TYR A 156 16.28 18.84 -18.61
C TYR A 156 17.15 19.44 -17.51
N GLU A 157 18.46 19.55 -17.74
CA GLU A 157 19.38 20.16 -16.78
C GLU A 157 19.08 21.65 -16.60
N SER A 158 18.80 22.37 -17.69
CA SER A 158 18.41 23.80 -17.67
C SER A 158 17.10 24.01 -16.90
N LYS A 159 16.09 23.18 -17.17
CA LYS A 159 14.80 23.22 -16.45
C LYS A 159 14.99 22.92 -14.97
N ARG A 160 15.77 21.88 -14.62
CA ARG A 160 16.12 21.55 -13.23
C ARG A 160 16.87 22.68 -12.55
N HIS A 161 17.76 23.37 -13.26
CA HIS A 161 18.50 24.51 -12.72
C HIS A 161 17.57 25.67 -12.41
N SER A 162 16.67 26.03 -13.34
CA SER A 162 15.65 27.07 -13.12
C SER A 162 14.69 26.71 -11.97
N GLU A 163 14.26 25.45 -11.88
CA GLU A 163 13.45 24.97 -10.75
C GLU A 163 14.20 25.03 -9.42
N ALA A 164 15.50 24.72 -9.42
CA ALA A 164 16.35 24.81 -8.23
C ALA A 164 16.57 26.26 -7.78
N GLU A 165 16.72 27.21 -8.71
CA GLU A 165 16.79 28.64 -8.42
C GLU A 165 15.49 29.16 -7.81
N ALA A 166 14.34 28.80 -8.40
CA ALA A 166 13.03 29.16 -7.84
C ALA A 166 12.83 28.55 -6.43
N ALA A 167 13.24 27.29 -6.24
CA ALA A 167 13.17 26.61 -4.96
C ALA A 167 14.12 27.22 -3.90
N HIS A 168 15.20 27.88 -4.32
CA HIS A 168 16.10 28.56 -3.39
C HIS A 168 15.40 29.71 -2.65
N ALA A 169 14.62 30.53 -3.36
CA ALA A 169 13.83 31.60 -2.74
C ALA A 169 12.77 31.04 -1.77
N GLU A 170 12.12 29.93 -2.13
CA GLU A 170 11.19 29.23 -1.24
C GLU A 170 11.88 28.69 0.01
N LEU A 171 13.09 28.15 -0.15
CA LEU A 171 13.91 27.62 0.95
C LEU A 171 14.34 28.75 1.90
N GLU A 172 14.78 29.89 1.39
CA GLU A 172 15.13 31.04 2.23
C GLU A 172 13.93 31.51 3.07
N SER A 173 12.76 31.66 2.43
CA SER A 173 11.52 32.00 3.14
C SER A 173 11.16 30.95 4.21
N LEU A 174 11.39 29.67 3.92
CA LEU A 174 11.15 28.58 4.87
C LEU A 174 12.09 28.67 6.08
N ILE A 175 13.39 28.89 5.84
CA ILE A 175 14.41 28.97 6.90
C ILE A 175 14.19 30.19 7.79
N GLU A 176 13.84 31.34 7.20
CA GLU A 176 13.47 32.54 7.96
C GLU A 176 12.27 32.26 8.86
N SER A 177 11.21 31.66 8.29
CA SER A 177 10.01 31.33 9.06
C SER A 177 10.28 30.31 10.19
N ILE A 178 11.21 29.35 9.98
CA ILE A 178 11.64 28.40 11.03
C ILE A 178 12.40 29.16 12.12
N SER A 179 13.30 30.05 11.73
CA SER A 179 14.10 30.86 12.67
C SER A 179 13.22 31.77 13.53
N ASP A 180 12.15 32.30 12.97
CA ASP A 180 11.15 33.12 13.69
C ASP A 180 10.26 32.28 14.62
N ALA A 181 10.00 31.01 14.27
CA ALA A 181 9.16 30.12 15.08
C ALA A 181 9.90 29.51 16.28
N LEU A 182 11.23 29.34 16.20
CA LEU A 182 12.04 28.72 17.27
C LEU A 182 11.96 29.43 18.63
N PRO A 183 12.05 30.78 18.73
CA PRO A 183 11.91 31.51 19.99
C PRO A 183 10.54 31.37 20.66
N GLU A 184 9.48 31.09 19.89
CA GLU A 184 8.10 30.98 20.39
C GLU A 184 7.84 29.65 21.11
N ILE A 185 8.67 28.61 20.86
CA ILE A 185 8.57 27.31 21.53
C ILE A 185 8.70 27.45 23.06
N GLY A 186 9.55 28.36 23.52
CA GLY A 186 9.75 28.63 24.95
C GLY A 186 8.67 29.50 25.60
N LYS A 187 7.72 30.05 24.81
CA LYS A 187 6.64 30.92 25.30
C LYS A 187 5.29 30.22 25.28
N ASP A 188 4.95 29.59 24.16
CA ASP A 188 3.70 28.84 23.96
C ASP A 188 3.95 27.69 22.99
N VAL A 189 4.01 26.47 23.55
CA VAL A 189 4.27 25.24 22.79
C VAL A 189 3.17 24.97 21.76
N THR A 190 1.92 25.33 22.04
CA THR A 190 0.78 25.07 21.14
C THR A 190 0.81 26.03 19.95
N LEU A 191 1.08 27.31 20.19
CA LEU A 191 1.23 28.31 19.13
C LEU A 191 2.45 28.01 18.24
N ALA A 192 3.56 27.60 18.86
CA ALA A 192 4.76 27.21 18.13
C ALA A 192 4.50 25.96 17.27
N LEU A 193 3.82 24.94 17.80
CA LEU A 193 3.46 23.74 17.05
C LEU A 193 2.55 24.06 15.85
N ASP A 194 1.59 24.97 16.00
CA ASP A 194 0.71 25.40 14.90
C ASP A 194 1.47 26.16 13.81
N THR A 195 2.44 26.96 14.21
CA THR A 195 3.33 27.68 13.28
C THR A 195 4.23 26.71 12.53
N LEU A 196 4.88 25.78 13.23
CA LEU A 196 5.71 24.73 12.63
C LEU A 196 4.88 23.81 11.72
N GLN A 197 3.64 23.48 12.08
CA GLN A 197 2.76 22.64 11.25
C GLN A 197 2.44 23.34 9.91
N LYS A 198 2.17 24.65 9.93
CA LYS A 198 1.99 25.43 8.69
C LYS A 198 3.25 25.38 7.83
N LEU A 199 4.44 25.48 8.43
CA LEU A 199 5.71 25.37 7.70
C LEU A 199 5.94 23.98 7.10
N GLY A 200 5.60 22.91 7.83
CA GLY A 200 5.72 21.55 7.29
C GLY A 200 4.78 21.24 6.12
N THR A 201 3.70 22.00 5.92
CA THR A 201 2.91 21.87 4.68
C THR A 201 3.69 22.33 3.45
N LYS A 202 4.64 23.27 3.60
CA LYS A 202 5.52 23.72 2.51
C LYS A 202 6.53 22.65 2.11
N THR A 203 7.06 21.89 3.07
CA THR A 203 7.99 20.77 2.79
C THR A 203 7.27 19.51 2.30
N ARG A 204 5.93 19.42 2.48
CA ARG A 204 5.09 18.25 2.16
C ARG A 204 5.59 16.94 2.78
N TYR A 205 6.37 17.01 3.86
CA TYR A 205 6.95 15.83 4.49
C TYR A 205 5.94 15.18 5.45
N GLY A 206 5.33 14.09 5.01
CA GLY A 206 4.27 13.37 5.72
C GLY A 206 4.61 12.92 7.15
N PRO A 207 5.82 12.38 7.43
CA PRO A 207 6.22 12.00 8.78
C PRO A 207 6.16 13.16 9.78
N PHE A 208 6.64 14.34 9.39
CA PHE A 208 6.54 15.55 10.21
C PHE A 208 5.08 15.90 10.53
N LEU A 209 4.21 15.96 9.52
CA LEU A 209 2.81 16.35 9.71
C LEU A 209 2.07 15.38 10.64
N ARG A 210 2.35 14.07 10.54
CA ARG A 210 1.79 13.04 11.43
C ARG A 210 2.28 13.21 12.86
N THR A 211 3.58 13.38 13.07
CA THR A 211 4.15 13.56 14.41
C THR A 211 3.63 14.83 15.07
N ALA A 212 3.54 15.95 14.34
CA ALA A 212 2.97 17.19 14.83
C ALA A 212 1.49 17.03 15.24
N ALA A 213 0.69 16.34 14.41
CA ALA A 213 -0.71 16.06 14.74
C ALA A 213 -0.87 15.17 15.98
N GLN A 214 0.01 14.18 16.16
CA GLN A 214 0.01 13.30 17.33
C GLN A 214 0.36 14.05 18.62
N VAL A 215 1.39 14.91 18.59
CA VAL A 215 1.76 15.75 19.75
C VAL A 215 0.61 16.71 20.09
N LYS A 216 0.03 17.38 19.09
CA LYS A 216 -1.13 18.28 19.29
C LYS A 216 -2.33 17.57 19.93
N ARG A 217 -2.60 16.34 19.48
CA ARG A 217 -3.67 15.50 20.04
C ARG A 217 -3.34 15.09 21.48
N GLY A 218 -2.09 14.74 21.76
CA GLY A 218 -1.61 14.40 23.11
C GLY A 218 -1.76 15.56 24.10
N ILE A 219 -1.45 16.80 23.67
CA ILE A 219 -1.65 18.02 24.46
C ILE A 219 -3.14 18.27 24.71
N ARG A 220 -3.98 18.22 23.66
CA ARG A 220 -5.43 18.47 23.77
C ARG A 220 -6.15 17.48 24.69
N GLU A 221 -5.68 16.23 24.71
CA GLU A 221 -6.24 15.18 25.55
C GLU A 221 -5.57 15.09 26.93
N GLU A 222 -4.73 16.08 27.28
CA GLU A 222 -4.02 16.16 28.58
C GLU A 222 -3.16 14.91 28.89
N ARG A 223 -2.69 14.21 27.85
CA ARG A 223 -1.82 13.02 27.96
C ARG A 223 -0.33 13.38 28.04
N ILE A 224 0.01 14.61 27.65
CA ILE A 224 1.37 15.15 27.60
C ILE A 224 1.32 16.48 28.35
N ASP A 225 2.09 16.62 29.42
CA ASP A 225 2.28 17.88 30.14
C ASP A 225 3.11 18.90 29.32
N GLU A 226 3.09 20.17 29.72
CA GLU A 226 3.75 21.24 28.97
C GLU A 226 5.27 21.06 28.88
N ASP A 227 5.93 20.56 29.93
CA ASP A 227 7.38 20.33 29.95
C ASP A 227 7.75 19.24 28.93
N ARG A 228 7.04 18.11 28.95
CA ARG A 228 7.23 17.01 28.00
C ARG A 228 6.83 17.40 26.58
N ALA A 229 5.83 18.27 26.42
CA ALA A 229 5.44 18.79 25.12
C ALA A 229 6.57 19.66 24.53
N SER A 230 7.18 20.51 25.35
CA SER A 230 8.33 21.33 24.96
C SER A 230 9.52 20.47 24.53
N ASP A 231 9.85 19.42 25.30
CA ASP A 231 10.92 18.46 24.95
C ASP A 231 10.64 17.74 23.63
N LEU A 232 9.39 17.30 23.42
CA LEU A 232 9.00 16.63 22.17
C LEU A 232 9.05 17.58 20.96
N VAL A 233 8.75 18.86 21.16
CA VAL A 233 8.85 19.87 20.10
C VAL A 233 10.32 20.17 19.77
N LEU A 234 11.14 20.45 20.78
CA LEU A 234 12.56 20.78 20.61
C LEU A 234 13.40 19.60 20.09
N GLY A 235 13.09 18.38 20.53
CA GLY A 235 13.77 17.16 20.09
C GLY A 235 13.18 16.60 18.81
N ASN A 236 11.97 16.04 18.89
CA ASN A 236 11.42 15.18 17.85
C ASN A 236 10.87 16.01 16.68
N ILE A 237 10.05 17.04 16.94
CA ILE A 237 9.40 17.83 15.88
C ILE A 237 10.43 18.60 15.06
N LEU A 238 11.41 19.25 15.70
CA LEU A 238 12.48 19.93 14.97
C LEU A 238 13.34 18.97 14.16
N THR A 239 13.61 17.77 14.66
CA THR A 239 14.34 16.76 13.89
C THR A 239 13.54 16.31 12.65
N GLU A 240 12.24 16.05 12.78
CA GLU A 240 11.39 15.73 11.63
C GLU A 240 11.25 16.90 10.65
N LEU A 241 11.25 18.14 11.15
CA LEU A 241 11.21 19.34 10.30
C LEU A 241 12.49 19.47 9.50
N ARG A 242 13.66 19.29 10.12
CA ARG A 242 14.97 19.25 9.44
C ARG A 242 14.98 18.20 8.35
N ARG A 243 14.48 16.98 8.61
CA ARG A 243 14.33 15.95 7.57
C ARG A 243 13.43 16.43 6.43
N GLY A 244 12.32 17.10 6.75
CA GLY A 244 11.45 17.70 5.74
C GLY A 244 12.16 18.76 4.88
N VAL A 245 13.01 19.60 5.47
CA VAL A 245 13.82 20.59 4.74
C VAL A 245 14.89 19.91 3.89
N ILE A 246 15.56 18.88 4.41
CA ILE A 246 16.53 18.07 3.65
C ILE A 246 15.83 17.40 2.46
N MET A 247 14.66 16.80 2.66
CA MET A 247 13.86 16.22 1.57
C MET A 247 13.45 17.27 0.55
N PHE A 248 13.09 18.48 0.98
CA PHE A 248 12.77 19.59 0.08
C PHE A 248 13.98 19.93 -0.79
N ILE A 249 15.16 20.11 -0.18
CA ILE A 249 16.43 20.38 -0.90
C ILE A 249 16.73 19.26 -1.89
N LEU A 250 16.72 18.00 -1.44
CA LEU A 250 17.05 16.86 -2.31
C LEU A 250 16.03 16.67 -3.44
N SER A 251 14.76 17.01 -3.21
CA SER A 251 13.70 16.87 -4.22
C SER A 251 13.67 18.00 -5.24
N LYS A 252 13.99 19.24 -4.82
CA LYS A 252 13.87 20.44 -5.66
C LYS A 252 15.20 20.96 -6.20
N MET A 253 16.29 20.75 -5.47
CA MET A 253 17.62 21.28 -5.78
C MET A 253 18.64 20.21 -6.15
N GLY A 254 18.21 18.93 -6.18
CA GLY A 254 19.00 17.78 -6.58
C GLY A 254 19.89 17.21 -5.48
N SER A 255 20.75 16.27 -5.87
CA SER A 255 21.68 15.60 -4.96
C SER A 255 22.74 16.57 -4.42
N ARG A 256 23.05 16.48 -3.12
CA ARG A 256 23.97 17.39 -2.43
C ARG A 256 24.79 16.69 -1.36
N THR A 257 25.93 17.25 -1.01
CA THR A 257 26.74 16.86 0.15
C THR A 257 26.14 17.40 1.45
N VAL A 258 26.53 16.81 2.58
CA VAL A 258 26.16 17.30 3.93
C VAL A 258 26.55 18.77 4.11
N VAL A 259 27.69 19.18 3.55
CA VAL A 259 28.22 20.55 3.70
C VAL A 259 27.37 21.54 2.94
N GLU A 260 27.03 21.23 1.68
CA GLU A 260 26.14 22.08 0.87
C GLU A 260 24.75 22.18 1.50
N ILE A 261 24.18 21.07 1.97
CA ILE A 261 22.89 21.07 2.67
C ILE A 261 22.95 21.92 3.94
N GLY A 262 24.03 21.82 4.72
CA GLY A 262 24.24 22.65 5.91
C GLY A 262 24.30 24.14 5.58
N GLN A 263 25.01 24.53 4.51
CA GLN A 263 25.05 25.91 4.03
C GLN A 263 23.67 26.41 3.62
N LEU A 264 22.94 25.61 2.83
CA LEU A 264 21.58 25.93 2.39
C LEU A 264 20.62 26.09 3.56
N MET A 265 20.70 25.22 4.57
CA MET A 265 19.85 25.25 5.76
C MET A 265 20.26 26.29 6.81
N ARG A 266 21.43 26.93 6.66
CA ARG A 266 22.08 27.74 7.71
C ARG A 266 22.25 26.95 9.03
N GLU A 267 22.52 25.65 8.92
CA GLU A 267 22.71 24.73 10.05
C GLU A 267 24.10 24.08 10.06
N SER A 268 24.49 23.51 11.21
CA SER A 268 25.79 22.84 11.31
C SER A 268 25.79 21.50 10.54
N PRO A 269 26.90 21.16 9.85
CA PRO A 269 27.04 19.87 9.16
C PRO A 269 26.76 18.66 10.04
N ALA A 270 27.06 18.73 11.35
CA ALA A 270 26.81 17.65 12.30
C ALA A 270 25.32 17.34 12.51
N LEU A 271 24.47 18.38 12.56
CA LEU A 271 23.02 18.21 12.68
C LEU A 271 22.41 17.64 11.40
N VAL A 272 22.86 18.13 10.24
CA VAL A 272 22.47 17.61 8.93
C VAL A 272 22.89 16.15 8.78
N GLN A 273 24.12 15.81 9.17
CA GLN A 273 24.62 14.43 9.11
C GLN A 273 23.79 13.49 10.00
N SER A 274 23.44 13.90 11.23
CA SER A 274 22.59 13.11 12.12
C SER A 274 21.20 12.87 11.50
N ALA A 275 20.60 13.89 10.89
CA ALA A 275 19.33 13.77 10.19
C ALA A 275 19.43 12.82 8.99
N ILE A 276 20.45 12.97 8.13
CA ILE A 276 20.69 12.12 6.96
C ILE A 276 20.92 10.66 7.36
N VAL A 277 21.74 10.38 8.38
CA VAL A 277 21.95 8.99 8.87
C VAL A 277 20.63 8.35 9.27
N SER A 278 19.77 9.10 9.97
CA SER A 278 18.45 8.59 10.32
C SER A 278 17.51 8.44 9.12
N MET A 279 17.64 9.27 8.09
CA MET A 279 16.87 9.15 6.83
C MET A 279 17.31 7.94 6.00
N ILE A 280 18.61 7.62 5.99
CA ILE A 280 19.15 6.39 5.38
C ILE A 280 18.57 5.16 6.07
N GLN A 281 18.51 5.14 7.41
CA GLN A 281 17.90 4.05 8.18
C GLN A 281 16.41 3.86 7.86
N ARG A 282 15.73 4.92 7.42
CA ARG A 282 14.31 4.90 7.00
C ARG A 282 14.12 4.60 5.51
N GLY A 283 15.21 4.48 4.74
CA GLY A 283 15.16 4.29 3.29
C GLY A 283 14.65 5.53 2.53
N GLU A 284 14.78 6.73 3.09
CA GLU A 284 14.32 7.98 2.47
C GLU A 284 15.40 8.64 1.61
N VAL A 285 16.67 8.44 1.99
CA VAL A 285 17.86 9.03 1.36
C VAL A 285 18.92 7.95 1.18
N GLU A 286 19.65 8.01 0.07
CA GLU A 286 20.77 7.13 -0.23
C GLU A 286 22.03 7.92 -0.62
N MET A 287 23.18 7.27 -0.48
CA MET A 287 24.45 7.80 -0.96
C MET A 287 24.66 7.35 -2.41
N ILE A 288 24.68 8.30 -3.33
CA ILE A 288 24.79 8.01 -4.77
C ILE A 288 26.22 8.09 -5.30
N GLY A 289 27.15 8.69 -4.56
CA GLY A 289 28.53 8.84 -4.98
C GLY A 289 29.36 9.73 -4.05
N LEU A 290 30.54 10.11 -4.54
CA LEU A 290 31.46 11.02 -3.87
C LEU A 290 31.68 12.24 -4.77
N ASP A 291 31.67 13.43 -4.19
CA ASP A 291 32.17 14.67 -4.81
C ASP A 291 33.47 15.04 -4.09
N GLY A 292 34.60 14.77 -4.75
CA GLY A 292 35.90 14.68 -4.09
C GLY A 292 35.89 13.59 -3.02
N ASP A 293 36.13 13.97 -1.76
CA ASP A 293 36.10 13.07 -0.59
C ASP A 293 34.75 13.11 0.18
N ALA A 294 33.80 13.94 -0.27
CA ALA A 294 32.53 14.15 0.43
C ALA A 294 31.41 13.25 -0.15
N PRO A 295 30.67 12.51 0.69
CA PRO A 295 29.53 11.72 0.22
C PRO A 295 28.39 12.62 -0.26
N VAL A 296 27.88 12.30 -1.44
CA VAL A 296 26.74 12.96 -2.08
C VAL A 296 25.49 12.14 -1.82
N PHE A 297 24.46 12.80 -1.31
CA PHE A 297 23.19 12.19 -0.96
C PHE A 297 22.10 12.58 -1.95
N SER A 298 21.21 11.63 -2.23
CA SER A 298 20.01 11.83 -3.03
C SER A 298 18.81 11.21 -2.33
N ARG A 299 17.61 11.67 -2.69
CA ARG A 299 16.37 10.97 -2.31
C ARG A 299 16.37 9.57 -2.93
N VAL A 300 15.97 8.57 -2.16
CA VAL A 300 15.70 7.23 -2.71
C VAL A 300 14.56 7.32 -3.70
N LEU A 301 14.82 6.94 -4.94
CA LEU A 301 13.80 6.85 -5.98
C LEU A 301 13.08 5.51 -5.86
N GLU A 302 11.75 5.52 -5.99
CA GLU A 302 10.94 4.29 -5.97
C GLU A 302 11.24 3.40 -7.19
N ALA A 303 11.64 4.01 -8.31
CA ALA A 303 12.08 3.33 -9.52
C ALA A 303 13.05 4.22 -10.33
N THR A 304 14.05 3.60 -10.94
CA THR A 304 14.89 4.22 -11.97
C THR A 304 14.05 4.39 -13.24
N PRO A 305 14.09 5.56 -13.92
CA PRO A 305 13.40 5.76 -15.21
C PRO A 305 13.77 4.68 -16.23
N LYS A 306 12.80 4.21 -17.00
CA LYS A 306 13.01 3.11 -17.97
C LYS A 306 14.03 3.52 -19.04
N THR A 307 13.98 4.76 -19.50
CA THR A 307 14.98 5.48 -20.33
C THR A 307 16.41 5.30 -19.82
N THR A 308 16.69 5.53 -18.54
CA THR A 308 18.03 5.33 -17.95
C THR A 308 18.48 3.87 -18.07
N LEU A 309 17.57 2.92 -17.83
CA LEU A 309 17.86 1.49 -17.93
C LEU A 309 18.12 1.06 -19.38
N VAL A 310 17.35 1.58 -20.33
CA VAL A 310 17.53 1.34 -21.78
C VAL A 310 18.90 1.86 -22.22
N LEU A 311 19.28 3.10 -21.86
CA LEU A 311 20.59 3.64 -22.21
C LEU A 311 21.74 2.83 -21.58
N LYS A 312 21.59 2.42 -20.31
CA LYS A 312 22.56 1.54 -19.63
C LYS A 312 22.77 0.24 -20.41
N LYS A 313 21.68 -0.36 -20.93
CA LYS A 313 21.73 -1.57 -21.75
C LYS A 313 22.39 -1.31 -23.10
N ILE A 314 22.02 -0.22 -23.78
CA ILE A 314 22.61 0.19 -25.06
C ILE A 314 24.13 0.35 -24.92
N VAL A 315 24.61 1.06 -23.89
CA VAL A 315 26.05 1.22 -23.64
C VAL A 315 26.73 -0.14 -23.44
N GLN A 316 26.08 -1.09 -22.76
CA GLN A 316 26.61 -2.45 -22.59
C GLN A 316 26.65 -3.23 -23.91
N GLN A 317 25.61 -3.16 -24.73
CA GLN A 317 25.54 -3.83 -26.03
C GLN A 317 26.59 -3.25 -27.01
N ILE A 318 26.69 -1.93 -27.11
CA ILE A 318 27.70 -1.27 -27.97
C ILE A 318 29.12 -1.62 -27.51
N ARG A 319 29.40 -1.71 -26.20
CA ARG A 319 30.70 -2.21 -25.69
C ARG A 319 30.97 -3.65 -26.09
N GLY A 320 29.94 -4.46 -26.28
CA GLY A 320 30.02 -5.81 -26.82
C GLY A 320 30.38 -5.78 -28.30
N VAL A 321 29.57 -5.09 -29.10
CA VAL A 321 29.75 -4.92 -30.56
C VAL A 321 31.14 -4.36 -30.88
N SER A 322 31.56 -3.29 -30.22
CA SER A 322 32.86 -2.63 -30.42
C SER A 322 34.07 -3.57 -30.33
N LYS A 323 33.98 -4.66 -29.56
CA LYS A 323 35.10 -5.60 -29.38
C LYS A 323 35.24 -6.59 -30.53
N SER A 324 34.16 -6.80 -31.28
CA SER A 324 34.12 -7.69 -32.46
C SER A 324 34.44 -6.96 -33.76
N LEU A 325 34.63 -5.64 -33.70
CA LEU A 325 34.93 -4.79 -34.85
C LEU A 325 36.42 -4.51 -34.97
N GLU A 326 36.88 -4.28 -36.20
CA GLU A 326 38.26 -3.89 -36.51
C GLU A 326 38.29 -2.61 -37.35
N GLY A 327 39.43 -1.92 -37.36
CA GLY A 327 39.65 -0.75 -38.21
C GLY A 327 38.82 0.49 -37.85
N ASP A 328 38.46 1.27 -38.87
CA ASP A 328 37.84 2.59 -38.71
C ASP A 328 36.44 2.52 -38.08
N ILE A 329 35.68 1.45 -38.33
CA ILE A 329 34.35 1.24 -37.76
C ILE A 329 34.44 1.09 -36.23
N ARG A 330 35.41 0.31 -35.73
CA ARG A 330 35.66 0.20 -34.28
C ARG A 330 35.96 1.56 -33.67
N SER A 331 36.80 2.37 -34.32
CA SER A 331 37.15 3.70 -33.81
C SER A 331 35.94 4.64 -33.73
N SER A 332 35.00 4.52 -34.67
CA SER A 332 33.74 5.27 -34.67
C SER A 332 32.81 4.85 -33.53
N VAL A 333 32.69 3.53 -33.30
CA VAL A 333 31.90 2.97 -32.18
C VAL A 333 32.51 3.33 -30.83
N GLU A 334 33.83 3.24 -30.66
CA GLU A 334 34.52 3.65 -29.42
C GLU A 334 34.35 5.15 -29.14
N ARG A 335 34.33 6.00 -30.18
CA ARG A 335 34.03 7.43 -30.04
C ARG A 335 32.61 7.66 -29.53
N SER A 336 31.65 6.93 -30.09
CA SER A 336 30.25 7.02 -29.71
C SER A 336 30.00 6.51 -28.28
N LEU A 337 30.69 5.44 -27.87
CA LEU A 337 30.69 4.97 -26.48
C LEU A 337 31.20 6.04 -25.50
N LYS A 338 32.30 6.72 -25.84
CA LYS A 338 32.84 7.81 -25.03
C LYS A 338 31.88 9.00 -24.88
N GLN A 339 30.93 9.17 -25.79
CA GLN A 339 29.88 10.18 -25.69
C GLN A 339 28.67 9.68 -24.90
N LEU A 340 28.24 8.43 -25.10
CA LEU A 340 27.10 7.84 -24.40
C LEU A 340 27.33 7.62 -22.90
N GLU A 341 28.56 7.29 -22.49
CA GLU A 341 28.90 7.05 -21.08
C GLU A 341 28.63 8.29 -20.18
N PRO A 342 29.11 9.50 -20.53
CA PRO A 342 28.74 10.72 -19.83
C PRO A 342 27.23 11.00 -19.82
N LEU A 343 26.51 10.73 -20.91
CA LEU A 343 25.05 10.95 -20.97
C LEU A 343 24.31 10.02 -20.00
N LEU A 344 24.78 8.76 -19.85
CA LEU A 344 24.26 7.84 -18.86
C LEU A 344 24.48 8.33 -17.43
N GLU A 345 25.69 8.83 -17.13
CA GLU A 345 25.98 9.42 -15.81
C GLU A 345 25.10 10.65 -15.53
N ARG A 346 24.85 11.50 -16.54
CA ARG A 346 23.95 12.66 -16.43
C ARG A 346 22.50 12.25 -16.14
N LEU A 347 21.95 11.27 -16.86
CA LEU A 347 20.60 10.74 -16.59
C LEU A 347 20.49 10.12 -15.18
N GLN A 348 21.52 9.40 -14.73
CA GLN A 348 21.57 8.85 -13.38
C GLN A 348 21.54 9.95 -12.31
N LYS A 349 22.25 11.06 -12.54
CA LYS A 349 22.23 12.23 -11.64
C LYS A 349 20.90 12.98 -11.66
N LEU A 350 20.24 13.09 -12.81
CA LEU A 350 18.92 13.71 -12.91
C LEU A 350 17.88 12.92 -12.10
N GLY A 351 17.95 11.60 -12.14
CA GLY A 351 17.14 10.69 -11.32
C GLY A 351 15.67 10.60 -11.76
N GLN A 352 14.93 11.71 -11.75
CA GLN A 352 13.55 11.81 -12.25
C GLN A 352 13.45 12.90 -13.32
N TYR A 353 12.90 12.53 -14.46
CA TYR A 353 12.68 13.39 -15.63
C TYR A 353 11.51 12.82 -16.46
N ASP A 354 11.03 13.58 -17.42
CA ASP A 354 9.99 13.15 -18.35
C ASP A 354 10.59 12.17 -19.37
N GLU A 355 10.08 10.95 -19.48
CA GLU A 355 10.66 9.94 -20.36
C GLU A 355 10.26 10.13 -21.82
N THR A 356 9.22 10.92 -22.10
CA THR A 356 8.58 11.03 -23.42
C THR A 356 9.50 11.63 -24.48
N GLN A 357 10.20 12.73 -24.17
CA GLN A 357 11.06 13.40 -25.17
C GLN A 357 12.34 12.61 -25.48
N LEU A 358 12.71 11.65 -24.62
CA LEU A 358 13.81 10.72 -24.86
C LEU A 358 13.35 9.41 -25.49
N ALA A 359 12.05 9.12 -25.57
CA ALA A 359 11.55 7.82 -26.02
C ALA A 359 11.96 7.51 -27.47
N ASP A 360 11.70 8.44 -28.39
CA ASP A 360 12.03 8.27 -29.82
C ASP A 360 13.54 8.13 -30.07
N PRO A 361 14.42 9.04 -29.60
CA PRO A 361 15.85 8.88 -29.82
C PRO A 361 16.41 7.64 -29.12
N MET A 362 15.87 7.22 -27.97
CA MET A 362 16.30 5.99 -27.29
C MET A 362 15.84 4.72 -28.00
N ASN A 363 14.61 4.69 -28.53
CA ASN A 363 14.10 3.55 -29.29
C ASN A 363 14.84 3.40 -30.63
N ASN A 364 15.13 4.52 -31.31
CA ASN A 364 15.94 4.52 -32.53
C ASN A 364 17.38 4.06 -32.25
N LEU A 365 17.99 4.57 -31.17
CA LEU A 365 19.33 4.16 -30.75
C LEU A 365 19.37 2.67 -30.42
N ARG A 366 18.34 2.16 -29.74
CA ARG A 366 18.19 0.73 -29.46
C ARG A 366 18.07 -0.09 -30.74
N GLY A 367 17.22 0.34 -31.69
CA GLY A 367 17.04 -0.35 -32.98
C GLY A 367 18.35 -0.47 -33.74
N ILE A 368 19.10 0.63 -33.90
CA ILE A 368 20.42 0.62 -34.56
C ILE A 368 21.40 -0.34 -33.89
N VAL A 369 21.38 -0.40 -32.56
CA VAL A 369 22.29 -1.27 -31.80
C VAL A 369 21.89 -2.73 -31.90
N ASP A 370 20.58 -3.02 -31.90
CA ASP A 370 20.06 -4.36 -32.13
C ASP A 370 20.40 -4.82 -33.57
N ASP A 371 20.19 -3.97 -34.59
CA ASP A 371 20.56 -4.24 -36.00
C ASP A 371 22.07 -4.43 -36.19
N ALA A 372 22.89 -3.58 -35.56
CA ALA A 372 24.34 -3.71 -35.60
C ALA A 372 24.82 -4.97 -34.88
N THR A 373 24.14 -5.37 -33.81
CA THR A 373 24.40 -6.63 -33.13
C THR A 373 24.06 -7.79 -34.06
N GLU A 374 22.90 -7.79 -34.72
CA GLU A 374 22.50 -8.83 -35.67
C GLU A 374 23.46 -8.95 -36.87
N ALA A 375 23.86 -7.84 -37.47
CA ALA A 375 24.79 -7.82 -38.60
C ALA A 375 26.16 -8.43 -38.25
N VAL A 376 26.72 -8.13 -37.08
CA VAL A 376 27.97 -8.75 -36.60
C VAL A 376 27.85 -10.28 -36.44
N LEU A 377 26.64 -10.77 -36.18
CA LEU A 377 26.37 -12.18 -35.94
C LEU A 377 26.07 -12.96 -37.22
N SER A 378 25.37 -12.34 -38.18
CA SER A 378 25.19 -12.91 -39.53
C SER A 378 26.53 -13.15 -40.24
N PHE A 379 27.57 -12.39 -39.89
CA PHE A 379 28.92 -12.58 -40.40
C PHE A 379 29.60 -13.86 -39.87
N GLN A 380 29.06 -14.52 -38.84
CA GLN A 380 29.73 -15.62 -38.12
C GLN A 380 29.08 -17.01 -38.26
N SER A 381 27.89 -17.17 -38.88
CA SER A 381 27.31 -18.51 -39.06
C SER A 381 26.33 -18.60 -40.23
N ALA A 382 26.68 -19.43 -41.21
CA ALA A 382 25.76 -19.97 -42.22
C ALA A 382 25.35 -21.40 -41.81
N ASP A 383 24.14 -21.56 -41.24
CA ASP A 383 23.16 -22.62 -41.58
C ASP A 383 22.12 -22.91 -40.46
N SER A 384 20.84 -22.77 -40.85
CA SER A 384 19.62 -23.49 -40.44
C SER A 384 18.90 -23.29 -39.07
N SER A 385 17.59 -22.99 -39.22
CA SER A 385 16.42 -23.14 -38.30
C SER A 385 16.22 -22.18 -37.12
N GLU A 386 14.97 -21.75 -36.92
CA GLU A 386 14.50 -20.77 -35.92
C GLU A 386 14.86 -21.14 -34.47
N ASP A 387 14.89 -22.44 -34.13
CA ASP A 387 15.30 -22.90 -32.78
C ASP A 387 16.78 -22.65 -32.50
N LEU A 388 17.63 -22.78 -33.52
CA LEU A 388 19.05 -22.41 -33.45
C LEU A 388 19.21 -20.89 -33.37
N ARG A 389 18.37 -20.11 -34.07
CA ARG A 389 18.37 -18.64 -33.93
C ARG A 389 18.03 -18.22 -32.51
N LEU A 390 16.99 -18.80 -31.89
CA LEU A 390 16.59 -18.50 -30.51
C LEU A 390 17.68 -18.91 -29.51
N LEU A 391 18.33 -20.06 -29.71
CA LEU A 391 19.43 -20.54 -28.87
C LEU A 391 20.71 -19.72 -29.05
N VAL A 392 21.03 -19.31 -30.27
CA VAL A 392 22.19 -18.45 -30.57
C VAL A 392 21.96 -17.07 -29.97
N SER A 393 20.80 -16.45 -30.18
CA SER A 393 20.46 -15.16 -29.57
C SER A 393 20.40 -15.23 -28.04
N ALA A 394 19.89 -16.34 -27.46
CA ALA A 394 19.93 -16.57 -26.02
C ALA A 394 21.37 -16.72 -25.51
N GLY A 395 22.22 -17.43 -26.26
CA GLY A 395 23.64 -17.58 -26.01
C GLY A 395 24.39 -16.26 -26.09
N LEU A 396 23.96 -15.34 -26.96
CA LEU A 396 24.56 -14.01 -27.13
C LEU A 396 24.17 -13.04 -26.02
N GLU A 397 22.90 -13.03 -25.62
CA GLU A 397 22.45 -12.27 -24.45
C GLU A 397 23.15 -12.80 -23.18
N ALA A 398 23.46 -14.10 -23.13
CA ALA A 398 24.29 -14.72 -22.09
C ALA A 398 25.78 -14.33 -22.19
N PHE A 399 26.35 -14.22 -23.39
CA PHE A 399 27.77 -13.90 -23.62
C PHE A 399 28.10 -12.42 -23.43
N ALA A 400 27.16 -11.53 -23.75
CA ALA A 400 27.25 -10.10 -23.46
C ALA A 400 27.35 -9.80 -21.95
N ARG A 401 26.98 -10.76 -21.09
CA ARG A 401 27.08 -10.61 -19.63
C ARG A 401 28.51 -10.81 -19.15
N PHE A 402 29.00 -9.80 -18.45
CA PHE A 402 30.34 -9.72 -17.85
C PHE A 402 30.76 -10.97 -17.04
N ARG A 403 29.81 -11.69 -16.43
CA ARG A 403 30.09 -12.86 -15.58
C ARG A 403 30.45 -14.12 -16.37
N LEU A 404 29.75 -14.45 -17.46
CA LEU A 404 30.11 -15.59 -18.30
C LEU A 404 31.53 -15.39 -18.87
N LYS A 405 31.79 -14.16 -19.29
CA LYS A 405 33.10 -13.71 -19.78
C LYS A 405 34.23 -13.84 -18.74
N ILE A 406 34.05 -13.38 -17.50
CA ILE A 406 35.06 -13.58 -16.45
C ILE A 406 35.30 -15.06 -16.20
N THR A 407 34.23 -15.86 -16.19
CA THR A 407 34.35 -17.27 -15.84
C THR A 407 35.05 -18.06 -16.97
N LEU A 408 34.83 -17.69 -18.24
CA LEU A 408 35.55 -18.27 -19.38
C LEU A 408 37.00 -17.75 -19.52
N GLU A 409 37.26 -16.46 -19.28
CA GLU A 409 38.60 -15.85 -19.45
C GLU A 409 39.51 -16.09 -18.23
N LYS A 410 38.98 -16.00 -17.01
CA LYS A 410 39.75 -16.18 -15.77
C LYS A 410 39.56 -17.54 -15.11
N GLY A 411 38.49 -18.27 -15.42
CA GLY A 411 38.28 -19.61 -14.85
C GLY A 411 39.39 -20.61 -15.16
N PRO A 412 39.97 -20.66 -16.37
CA PRO A 412 41.13 -21.51 -16.64
C PRO A 412 42.34 -21.18 -15.76
N SER A 413 42.50 -19.90 -15.35
CA SER A 413 43.56 -19.47 -14.44
C SER A 413 43.34 -19.91 -12.99
N LEU A 414 42.09 -20.19 -12.59
CA LEU A 414 41.73 -20.72 -11.26
C LEU A 414 41.93 -22.25 -11.14
N VAL A 415 41.94 -22.94 -12.28
CA VAL A 415 42.24 -24.39 -12.38
C VAL A 415 43.74 -24.64 -12.59
N SER A 416 44.40 -23.82 -13.42
CA SER A 416 45.83 -23.96 -13.73
C SER A 416 46.76 -23.25 -12.73
N GLY A 417 46.37 -22.06 -12.24
CA GLY A 417 47.09 -21.26 -11.25
C GLY A 417 46.63 -21.51 -9.82
N THR A 418 47.46 -21.13 -8.85
CA THR A 418 47.07 -21.11 -7.42
C THR A 418 46.25 -19.87 -7.11
N ASN A 419 45.13 -20.02 -6.41
CA ASN A 419 44.35 -18.88 -5.90
C ASN A 419 45.16 -18.07 -4.85
N VAL A 420 44.59 -16.99 -4.32
CA VAL A 420 45.22 -16.12 -3.30
C VAL A 420 45.58 -16.88 -2.00
N TYR A 421 45.04 -18.09 -1.82
CA TYR A 421 45.26 -18.99 -0.69
C TYR A 421 46.14 -20.21 -1.02
N GLY A 422 46.69 -20.30 -2.25
CA GLY A 422 47.58 -21.40 -2.66
C GLY A 422 46.87 -22.66 -3.16
N GLU A 423 45.55 -22.68 -3.26
CA GLU A 423 44.75 -23.84 -3.64
C GLU A 423 44.36 -23.79 -5.13
N LYS A 424 44.22 -24.97 -5.75
CA LYS A 424 43.74 -25.13 -7.13
C LYS A 424 42.32 -25.67 -7.09
N LEU A 425 41.43 -25.13 -7.93
CA LEU A 425 40.12 -25.75 -8.13
C LEU A 425 40.28 -27.09 -8.84
N ASP A 426 39.54 -28.10 -8.38
CA ASP A 426 39.44 -29.38 -9.07
C ASP A 426 38.84 -29.17 -10.48
N PRO A 427 39.52 -29.63 -11.55
CA PRO A 427 39.05 -29.52 -12.92
C PRO A 427 37.62 -30.05 -13.14
N GLU A 428 37.26 -31.18 -12.53
CA GLU A 428 35.92 -31.77 -12.71
C GLU A 428 34.83 -30.95 -12.01
N VAL A 429 35.14 -30.39 -10.84
CA VAL A 429 34.22 -29.49 -10.12
C VAL A 429 34.05 -28.20 -10.89
N TYR A 430 35.12 -27.68 -11.49
CA TYR A 430 35.06 -26.50 -12.34
C TYR A 430 34.24 -26.75 -13.61
N GLU A 431 34.41 -27.88 -14.28
CA GLU A 431 33.66 -28.24 -15.49
C GLU A 431 32.16 -28.41 -15.22
N ASN A 432 31.81 -29.11 -14.13
CA ASN A 432 30.42 -29.25 -13.68
C ASN A 432 29.79 -27.90 -13.30
N MET A 433 30.55 -27.06 -12.58
CA MET A 433 30.10 -25.72 -12.23
C MET A 433 29.90 -24.88 -13.50
N MET A 434 30.83 -24.93 -14.45
CA MET A 434 30.75 -24.21 -15.71
C MET A 434 29.56 -24.63 -16.57
N SER A 435 29.30 -25.93 -16.71
CA SER A 435 28.13 -26.44 -17.43
C SER A 435 26.85 -25.89 -16.82
N SER A 436 26.70 -26.01 -15.49
CA SER A 436 25.52 -25.47 -14.78
C SER A 436 25.36 -23.96 -14.92
N TYR A 437 26.46 -23.20 -14.97
CA TYR A 437 26.44 -21.75 -15.17
C TYR A 437 26.05 -21.38 -16.60
N LEU A 438 26.59 -22.07 -17.60
CA LEU A 438 26.27 -21.88 -19.02
C LEU A 438 24.79 -22.14 -19.28
N ASP A 439 24.28 -23.27 -18.80
CA ASP A 439 22.86 -23.61 -18.89
C ASP A 439 21.99 -22.53 -18.25
N SER A 440 22.37 -22.06 -17.05
CA SER A 440 21.63 -21.02 -16.33
C SER A 440 21.60 -19.68 -17.04
N GLU A 441 22.66 -19.32 -17.77
CA GLU A 441 22.73 -18.06 -18.52
C GLU A 441 22.00 -18.17 -19.86
N LEU A 442 22.09 -19.33 -20.54
CA LEU A 442 21.30 -19.66 -21.73
C LEU A 442 19.80 -19.59 -21.42
N GLU A 443 19.35 -20.28 -20.38
CA GLU A 443 17.95 -20.25 -19.91
C GLU A 443 17.47 -18.80 -19.66
N ARG A 444 18.30 -17.96 -19.02
CA ARG A 444 17.99 -16.53 -18.83
C ARG A 444 17.91 -15.76 -20.15
N GLY A 445 18.81 -16.05 -21.09
CA GLY A 445 18.81 -15.45 -22.41
C GLY A 445 17.53 -15.78 -23.18
N THR A 446 17.13 -17.06 -23.18
CA THR A 446 15.91 -17.53 -23.83
C THR A 446 14.66 -16.86 -23.24
N MET A 447 14.58 -16.75 -21.90
CA MET A 447 13.47 -16.05 -21.25
C MET A 447 13.39 -14.58 -21.65
N LEU A 448 14.51 -13.86 -21.72
CA LEU A 448 14.51 -12.45 -22.13
C LEU A 448 14.04 -12.24 -23.57
N ILE A 449 14.42 -13.13 -24.49
CA ILE A 449 13.99 -13.05 -25.89
C ILE A 449 12.50 -13.33 -25.99
N LEU A 450 12.01 -14.37 -25.32
CA LEU A 450 10.59 -14.68 -25.29
C LEU A 450 9.75 -13.52 -24.73
N ILE A 451 10.20 -12.89 -23.64
CA ILE A 451 9.52 -11.70 -23.10
C ILE A 451 9.61 -10.52 -24.09
N ARG A 452 10.74 -10.33 -24.77
CA ARG A 452 10.92 -9.25 -25.75
C ARG A 452 10.04 -9.40 -26.98
N GLU A 453 9.89 -10.62 -27.51
CA GLU A 453 9.14 -10.89 -28.74
C GLU A 453 7.64 -11.08 -28.50
N LEU A 454 7.26 -11.62 -27.34
CA LEU A 454 5.89 -12.03 -27.06
C LEU A 454 5.21 -11.15 -26.00
N GLY A 455 5.94 -10.21 -25.40
CA GLY A 455 5.47 -9.27 -24.38
C GLY A 455 5.61 -9.80 -22.96
N ALA A 456 5.08 -9.06 -21.99
CA ALA A 456 5.14 -9.41 -20.57
C ALA A 456 4.57 -10.81 -20.28
N MET A 457 5.32 -11.65 -19.55
CA MET A 457 4.94 -13.05 -19.30
C MET A 457 5.01 -13.43 -17.83
N THR A 458 4.18 -14.38 -17.41
CA THR A 458 4.28 -14.98 -16.07
C THR A 458 5.33 -16.09 -16.04
N ALA A 459 5.75 -16.50 -14.84
CA ALA A 459 6.61 -17.67 -14.67
C ALA A 459 5.94 -18.96 -15.18
N GLU A 460 4.61 -19.05 -15.15
CA GLU A 460 3.86 -20.20 -15.68
C GLU A 460 3.91 -20.23 -17.22
N ASP A 461 3.69 -19.10 -17.87
CA ASP A 461 3.72 -19.00 -19.34
C ASP A 461 5.11 -19.32 -19.87
N LEU A 462 6.15 -18.78 -19.23
CA LEU A 462 7.53 -19.06 -19.58
C LEU A 462 7.89 -20.53 -19.35
N ALA A 463 7.41 -21.16 -18.28
CA ALA A 463 7.61 -22.59 -18.05
C ALA A 463 7.00 -23.45 -19.16
N LYS A 464 5.77 -23.12 -19.59
CA LYS A 464 5.10 -23.81 -20.71
C LYS A 464 5.84 -23.64 -22.03
N LYS A 465 6.37 -22.44 -22.31
CA LYS A 465 7.04 -22.14 -23.58
C LYS A 465 8.49 -22.62 -23.66
N THR A 466 9.22 -22.58 -22.54
CA THR A 466 10.63 -23.00 -22.49
C THR A 466 10.81 -24.46 -22.12
N ASN A 467 9.75 -25.12 -21.65
CA ASN A 467 9.79 -26.46 -21.04
C ASN A 467 10.72 -26.54 -19.81
N ILE A 468 11.06 -25.40 -19.21
CA ILE A 468 11.86 -25.29 -17.98
C ILE A 468 10.90 -25.37 -16.78
N PRO A 469 11.25 -26.09 -15.69
CA PRO A 469 10.41 -26.14 -14.49
C PRO A 469 10.10 -24.75 -13.94
N GLN A 470 8.83 -24.49 -13.60
CA GLN A 470 8.36 -23.17 -13.14
C GLN A 470 9.16 -22.59 -11.97
N ASN A 471 9.56 -23.41 -11.00
CA ASN A 471 10.40 -22.97 -9.87
C ASN A 471 11.77 -22.46 -10.34
N ARG A 472 12.36 -23.11 -11.35
CA ARG A 472 13.64 -22.71 -11.94
C ARG A 472 13.46 -21.41 -12.72
N VAL A 473 12.42 -21.32 -13.56
CA VAL A 473 12.03 -20.08 -14.26
C VAL A 473 11.88 -18.90 -13.28
N LEU A 474 11.15 -19.10 -12.18
CA LEU A 474 10.98 -18.06 -11.16
C LEU A 474 12.32 -17.61 -10.54
N GLN A 475 13.24 -18.54 -10.26
CA GLN A 475 14.58 -18.19 -9.76
C GLN A 475 15.36 -17.34 -10.77
N HIS A 476 15.29 -17.68 -12.06
CA HIS A 476 15.92 -16.89 -13.12
C HIS A 476 15.27 -15.50 -13.23
N LEU A 477 13.93 -15.41 -13.18
CA LEU A 477 13.19 -14.14 -13.23
C LEU A 477 13.51 -13.23 -12.03
N LEU A 478 13.52 -13.76 -10.81
CA LEU A 478 13.88 -12.99 -9.61
C LEU A 478 15.32 -12.48 -9.68
N ARG A 479 16.25 -13.30 -10.19
CA ARG A 479 17.64 -12.90 -10.38
C ARG A 479 17.78 -11.82 -11.46
N MET A 480 17.10 -11.99 -12.61
CA MET A 480 17.07 -11.00 -13.68
C MET A 480 16.42 -9.68 -13.25
N LYS A 481 15.36 -9.73 -12.42
CA LYS A 481 14.76 -8.56 -11.78
C LYS A 481 15.76 -7.84 -10.87
N ARG A 482 16.46 -8.58 -10.00
CA ARG A 482 17.48 -8.00 -9.10
C ARG A 482 18.62 -7.36 -9.89
N ASP A 483 18.96 -7.94 -11.03
CA ASP A 483 20.00 -7.45 -11.92
C ASP A 483 19.45 -6.34 -12.88
N GLU A 484 18.24 -5.81 -12.64
CA GLU A 484 17.54 -4.74 -13.37
C GLU A 484 17.25 -5.03 -14.85
N LEU A 485 17.27 -6.30 -15.26
CA LEU A 485 16.98 -6.73 -16.63
C LEU A 485 15.47 -6.87 -16.90
N LEU A 486 14.67 -6.93 -15.85
CA LEU A 486 13.22 -7.10 -15.91
C LEU A 486 12.51 -6.11 -14.99
N THR A 487 11.37 -5.59 -15.45
CA THR A 487 10.40 -4.81 -14.68
C THR A 487 9.15 -5.62 -14.41
N LEU A 488 8.41 -5.23 -13.38
CA LEU A 488 7.08 -5.80 -13.11
C LEU A 488 6.05 -5.04 -13.94
N ALA A 489 5.29 -5.75 -14.78
CA ALA A 489 4.25 -5.16 -15.61
C ALA A 489 2.84 -5.27 -14.99
N GLY A 490 2.68 -6.05 -13.91
CA GLY A 490 1.40 -6.21 -13.22
C GLY A 490 1.19 -7.63 -12.71
N GLU A 491 -0.08 -8.01 -12.56
CA GLU A 491 -0.50 -9.34 -12.12
C GLU A 491 -1.57 -9.91 -13.05
N SER A 492 -1.43 -11.18 -13.44
CA SER A 492 -2.42 -11.93 -14.21
C SER A 492 -2.74 -13.22 -13.47
N HIS A 493 -4.02 -13.46 -13.17
CA HIS A 493 -4.49 -14.66 -12.46
C HIS A 493 -3.77 -14.92 -11.11
N GLY A 494 -3.33 -13.86 -10.41
CA GLY A 494 -2.57 -13.97 -9.15
C GLY A 494 -1.07 -14.24 -9.33
N TYR A 495 -0.56 -14.26 -10.56
CA TYR A 495 0.86 -14.38 -10.88
C TYR A 495 1.43 -13.06 -11.40
N VAL A 496 2.66 -12.75 -11.00
CA VAL A 496 3.36 -11.54 -11.40
C VAL A 496 3.82 -11.62 -12.85
N LEU A 497 3.55 -10.57 -13.63
CA LEU A 497 4.02 -10.39 -15.01
C LEU A 497 5.39 -9.73 -15.03
N PHE A 498 6.33 -10.34 -15.74
CA PHE A 498 7.68 -9.82 -15.95
C PHE A 498 7.82 -9.31 -17.37
N ASP A 499 8.37 -8.12 -17.53
CA ASP A 499 8.61 -7.48 -18.82
C ASP A 499 10.04 -6.92 -18.92
N VAL A 500 10.53 -6.70 -20.13
CA VAL A 500 11.83 -6.05 -20.37
C VAL A 500 11.66 -4.53 -20.32
N PRO A 501 12.54 -3.79 -19.62
CA PRO A 501 12.47 -2.32 -19.59
C PRO A 501 12.49 -1.74 -21.01
N ARG A 502 11.44 -1.00 -21.36
CA ARG A 502 11.32 -0.21 -22.60
C ARG A 502 10.70 1.14 -22.31
N THR A 503 11.00 2.13 -23.13
CA THR A 503 10.43 3.47 -23.05
C THR A 503 9.17 3.52 -23.89
N PRO A 504 7.98 3.51 -23.27
CA PRO A 504 6.75 3.57 -24.04
C PRO A 504 6.69 4.90 -24.81
N THR A 505 6.26 4.84 -26.06
CA THR A 505 6.09 6.05 -26.88
C THR A 505 4.89 6.86 -26.39
N GLU A 506 4.82 8.15 -26.76
CA GLU A 506 3.63 8.99 -26.46
C GLU A 506 2.34 8.33 -27.00
N ALA A 507 2.41 7.75 -28.20
CA ALA A 507 1.33 6.99 -28.83
C ALA A 507 0.86 5.80 -27.97
N GLU A 508 1.79 5.02 -27.42
CA GLU A 508 1.49 3.87 -26.56
C GLU A 508 0.84 4.31 -25.25
N ILE A 509 1.40 5.34 -24.59
CA ILE A 509 0.84 5.89 -23.35
C ILE A 509 -0.56 6.45 -23.59
N ALA A 510 -0.76 7.17 -24.71
CA ALA A 510 -2.04 7.75 -25.08
C ALA A 510 -3.11 6.66 -25.32
N VAL A 511 -2.78 5.62 -26.09
CA VAL A 511 -3.72 4.51 -26.38
C VAL A 511 -3.98 3.64 -25.15
N GLU A 512 -2.97 3.34 -24.34
CA GLU A 512 -3.14 2.60 -23.07
C GLU A 512 -4.02 3.37 -22.10
N THR A 513 -3.76 4.67 -21.92
CA THR A 513 -4.56 5.53 -21.04
C THR A 513 -5.98 5.67 -21.56
N ALA A 514 -6.17 5.94 -22.85
CA ALA A 514 -7.49 6.11 -23.46
C ALA A 514 -8.32 4.81 -23.38
N SER A 515 -7.73 3.66 -23.71
CA SER A 515 -8.43 2.36 -23.67
C SER A 515 -8.78 1.91 -22.24
N SER A 516 -7.87 2.10 -21.28
CA SER A 516 -8.13 1.82 -19.86
C SER A 516 -9.24 2.73 -19.30
N GLN A 517 -9.21 4.02 -19.62
CA GLN A 517 -10.24 4.96 -19.20
C GLN A 517 -11.58 4.72 -19.92
N ALA A 518 -11.57 4.23 -21.17
CA ALA A 518 -12.81 3.89 -21.89
C ALA A 518 -13.64 2.88 -21.11
N LEU A 519 -13.03 1.81 -20.59
CA LEU A 519 -13.72 0.82 -19.78
C LEU A 519 -14.26 1.41 -18.47
N GLN A 520 -13.40 2.08 -17.69
CA GLN A 520 -13.78 2.64 -16.38
C GLN A 520 -14.89 3.70 -16.49
N LEU A 521 -14.81 4.58 -17.50
CA LEU A 521 -15.81 5.61 -17.74
C LEU A 521 -17.13 5.01 -18.24
N THR A 522 -17.06 3.94 -19.03
CA THR A 522 -18.26 3.25 -19.53
C THR A 522 -19.01 2.54 -18.41
N GLU A 523 -18.30 1.83 -17.53
CA GLU A 523 -18.87 1.21 -16.33
C GLU A 523 -19.51 2.25 -15.41
N ALA A 524 -18.80 3.33 -15.09
CA ALA A 524 -19.30 4.40 -14.25
C ALA A 524 -20.51 5.12 -14.88
N LYS A 525 -20.50 5.34 -16.20
CA LYS A 525 -21.63 5.92 -16.94
C LYS A 525 -22.87 5.04 -16.89
N ALA A 526 -22.71 3.73 -17.11
CA ALA A 526 -23.82 2.78 -16.98
C ALA A 526 -24.38 2.78 -15.56
N GLU A 527 -23.50 2.74 -14.55
CA GLU A 527 -23.89 2.76 -13.14
C GLU A 527 -24.65 4.04 -12.78
N VAL A 528 -24.11 5.23 -13.08
CA VAL A 528 -24.78 6.51 -12.81
C VAL A 528 -26.15 6.58 -13.48
N ARG A 529 -26.28 6.13 -14.73
CA ARG A 529 -27.58 6.12 -15.44
C ARG A 529 -28.59 5.23 -14.71
N THR A 530 -28.20 4.01 -14.34
CA THR A 530 -29.09 3.09 -13.60
C THR A 530 -29.48 3.63 -12.21
N LEU A 531 -28.54 4.29 -11.53
CA LEU A 531 -28.78 4.84 -10.19
C LEU A 531 -29.63 6.10 -10.21
N LEU A 532 -29.56 6.92 -11.26
CA LEU A 532 -30.41 8.12 -11.39
C LEU A 532 -31.88 7.76 -11.68
N ASP A 533 -32.15 6.62 -12.31
CA ASP A 533 -33.50 6.16 -12.59
C ASP A 533 -34.26 5.74 -11.31
N ASP A 534 -33.64 4.91 -10.45
CA ASP A 534 -34.18 4.40 -9.17
C ASP A 534 -33.22 4.60 -7.98
N LEU A 535 -32.98 5.87 -7.59
CA LEU A 535 -32.03 6.20 -6.51
C LEU A 535 -32.59 5.86 -5.12
N ARG A 536 -31.93 4.93 -4.41
CA ARG A 536 -32.24 4.59 -3.01
C ARG A 536 -31.17 5.10 -2.04
N ALA A 537 -31.51 5.15 -0.75
CA ALA A 537 -30.58 5.60 0.30
C ALA A 537 -29.30 4.74 0.38
N GLU A 538 -29.43 3.43 0.14
CA GLU A 538 -28.31 2.47 0.13
C GLU A 538 -27.34 2.70 -1.05
N ASP A 539 -27.83 3.28 -2.16
CA ASP A 539 -27.06 3.45 -3.39
C ASP A 539 -26.28 4.77 -3.46
N ILE A 540 -26.47 5.69 -2.50
CA ILE A 540 -25.75 6.97 -2.46
C ILE A 540 -24.23 6.76 -2.42
N GLY A 541 -23.76 5.70 -1.74
CA GLY A 541 -22.35 5.34 -1.72
C GLY A 541 -21.83 4.92 -3.10
N LYS A 542 -22.63 4.14 -3.84
CA LYS A 542 -22.29 3.71 -5.20
C LYS A 542 -22.29 4.89 -6.17
N LEU A 543 -23.29 5.77 -6.08
CA LEU A 543 -23.38 6.99 -6.88
C LEU A 543 -22.17 7.91 -6.65
N ALA A 544 -21.74 8.08 -5.39
CA ALA A 544 -20.56 8.87 -5.06
C ALA A 544 -19.29 8.28 -5.71
N ASN A 545 -19.11 6.95 -5.61
CA ASN A 545 -17.98 6.28 -6.21
C ASN A 545 -17.97 6.39 -7.74
N ALA A 546 -19.13 6.20 -8.39
CA ALA A 546 -19.22 6.28 -9.85
C ALA A 546 -18.93 7.71 -10.36
N LEU A 547 -19.45 8.74 -9.70
CA LEU A 547 -19.12 10.14 -10.01
C LEU A 547 -17.65 10.48 -9.74
N GLU A 548 -17.04 9.88 -8.71
CA GLU A 548 -15.62 10.04 -8.43
C GLU A 548 -14.74 9.35 -9.48
N THR A 549 -15.15 8.18 -9.97
CA THR A 549 -14.51 7.50 -11.11
C THR A 549 -14.55 8.39 -12.36
N LEU A 550 -15.69 9.01 -12.67
CA LEU A 550 -15.80 9.98 -13.77
C LEU A 550 -14.88 11.20 -13.58
N SER A 551 -14.80 11.74 -12.35
CA SER A 551 -13.89 12.85 -12.03
C SER A 551 -12.43 12.49 -12.22
N ARG A 552 -12.00 11.34 -11.67
CA ARG A 552 -10.61 10.88 -11.77
C ARG A 552 -10.24 10.53 -13.20
N GLY A 553 -11.18 9.95 -13.96
CA GLY A 553 -10.97 9.66 -15.36
C GLY A 553 -10.80 10.92 -16.19
N ARG A 554 -11.62 11.94 -15.97
CA ARG A 554 -11.45 13.29 -16.56
C ARG A 554 -10.04 13.83 -16.31
N ASP A 555 -9.58 13.81 -15.05
CA ASP A 555 -8.26 14.34 -14.67
C ASP A 555 -7.09 13.55 -15.30
N ARG A 556 -7.28 12.25 -15.56
CA ARG A 556 -6.30 11.42 -16.27
C ARG A 556 -6.28 11.74 -17.77
N LEU A 557 -7.45 11.90 -18.39
CA LEU A 557 -7.59 12.22 -19.81
C LEU A 557 -7.04 13.60 -20.18
N THR A 558 -7.03 14.56 -19.25
CA THR A 558 -6.37 15.87 -19.46
C THR A 558 -4.85 15.77 -19.70
N LYS A 559 -4.22 14.66 -19.32
CA LYS A 559 -2.77 14.44 -19.50
C LYS A 559 -2.44 13.72 -20.81
N VAL A 560 -3.45 13.32 -21.57
CA VAL A 560 -3.25 12.60 -22.83
C VAL A 560 -3.00 13.62 -23.92
N SER A 561 -1.78 13.60 -24.45
CA SER A 561 -1.36 14.36 -25.62
C SER A 561 -1.18 13.45 -26.83
N VAL A 562 -1.42 14.03 -28.00
CA VAL A 562 -1.17 13.42 -29.31
C VAL A 562 -0.38 14.44 -30.11
N ASP A 563 0.85 14.10 -30.51
CA ASP A 563 1.81 15.01 -31.15
C ASP A 563 2.03 16.31 -30.34
N GLY A 564 2.06 16.20 -29.00
CA GLY A 564 2.21 17.36 -28.11
C GLY A 564 0.98 18.26 -27.97
N ILE A 565 -0.18 17.89 -28.55
CA ILE A 565 -1.46 18.60 -28.37
C ILE A 565 -2.34 17.81 -27.40
N ASN A 566 -2.82 18.47 -26.34
CA ASN A 566 -3.76 17.86 -25.40
C ASN A 566 -5.10 17.59 -26.09
N VAL A 567 -5.57 16.34 -26.02
CA VAL A 567 -6.85 15.94 -26.60
C VAL A 567 -7.99 16.37 -25.68
N GLY A 568 -9.10 16.88 -26.23
CA GLY A 568 -10.32 17.05 -25.44
C GLY A 568 -10.35 18.21 -24.45
N GLU A 569 -9.41 19.16 -24.50
CA GLU A 569 -9.27 20.20 -23.46
C GLU A 569 -10.56 21.03 -23.28
N SER A 570 -11.25 21.35 -24.37
CA SER A 570 -12.52 22.07 -24.37
C SER A 570 -13.65 21.26 -23.71
N VAL A 571 -13.74 19.96 -24.03
CA VAL A 571 -14.74 19.03 -23.49
C VAL A 571 -14.50 18.78 -22.01
N LEU A 572 -13.26 18.50 -21.62
CA LEU A 572 -12.86 18.21 -20.25
C LEU A 572 -12.98 19.44 -19.35
N GLY A 573 -12.65 20.63 -19.86
CA GLY A 573 -12.81 21.90 -19.14
C GLY A 573 -14.28 22.27 -18.91
N GLY A 574 -15.16 22.00 -19.89
CA GLY A 574 -16.59 22.31 -19.78
C GLY A 574 -17.35 21.51 -18.70
N VAL A 575 -16.81 20.36 -18.29
CA VAL A 575 -17.48 19.40 -17.40
C VAL A 575 -16.85 19.33 -16.00
N GLU A 576 -15.67 19.92 -15.81
CA GLU A 576 -14.92 19.95 -14.54
C GLU A 576 -15.77 20.37 -13.33
N ASP A 577 -16.33 21.58 -13.39
CA ASP A 577 -17.08 22.15 -12.27
C ASP A 577 -18.39 21.39 -12.04
N LYS A 578 -18.95 20.79 -13.09
CA LYS A 578 -20.20 20.01 -13.04
C LYS A 578 -19.98 18.70 -12.29
N ILE A 579 -18.92 17.96 -12.62
CA ILE A 579 -18.57 16.71 -11.90
C ILE A 579 -18.22 17.02 -10.44
N LYS A 580 -17.39 18.04 -10.18
CA LYS A 580 -17.03 18.42 -8.80
C LYS A 580 -18.26 18.80 -7.98
N THR A 581 -19.18 19.55 -8.60
CA THR A 581 -20.45 19.91 -7.97
C THR A 581 -21.28 18.66 -7.66
N ALA A 582 -21.47 17.76 -8.63
CA ALA A 582 -22.22 16.51 -8.45
C ALA A 582 -21.64 15.61 -7.34
N VAL A 583 -20.31 15.46 -7.31
CA VAL A 583 -19.59 14.72 -6.25
C VAL A 583 -19.86 15.38 -4.88
N SER A 584 -19.72 16.71 -4.80
CA SER A 584 -19.93 17.44 -3.54
C SER A 584 -21.37 17.34 -3.02
N LEU A 585 -22.37 17.40 -3.92
CA LEU A 585 -23.78 17.25 -3.59
C LEU A 585 -24.08 15.85 -3.06
N THR A 586 -23.50 14.84 -3.68
CA THR A 586 -23.66 13.44 -3.26
C THR A 586 -23.04 13.21 -1.87
N TYR A 587 -21.84 13.73 -1.60
CA TYR A 587 -21.22 13.65 -0.27
C TYR A 587 -21.97 14.47 0.81
N ARG A 588 -22.52 15.63 0.46
CA ARG A 588 -23.39 16.41 1.37
C ARG A 588 -24.66 15.63 1.73
N THR A 589 -25.27 14.98 0.75
CA THR A 589 -26.47 14.17 0.98
C THR A 589 -26.15 12.93 1.82
N ARG A 590 -25.01 12.29 1.54
CA ARG A 590 -24.49 11.16 2.34
C ARG A 590 -24.23 11.53 3.81
N THR A 591 -23.76 12.74 4.10
CA THR A 591 -23.53 13.18 5.49
C THR A 591 -24.84 13.56 6.20
N ARG A 592 -25.88 13.93 5.46
CA ARG A 592 -27.23 14.21 6.01
C ARG A 592 -28.06 12.95 6.26
N ILE A 593 -27.76 11.85 5.56
CA ILE A 593 -28.37 10.54 5.73
C ILE A 593 -27.37 9.64 6.46
N PRO A 594 -27.33 9.63 7.81
CA PRO A 594 -26.54 8.67 8.56
C PRO A 594 -26.93 7.25 8.15
N SER A 595 -25.92 6.38 8.14
CA SER A 595 -26.04 4.99 7.70
C SER A 595 -27.21 4.33 8.41
N THR A 596 -28.15 3.76 7.66
CA THR A 596 -29.06 2.72 8.14
C THR A 596 -28.24 1.47 8.47
N ARG A 597 -27.37 1.53 9.48
CA ARG A 597 -26.78 0.33 10.07
C ARG A 597 -27.92 -0.51 10.63
N ALA A 598 -27.80 -1.83 10.50
CA ALA A 598 -28.77 -2.77 11.00
C ALA A 598 -29.07 -2.47 12.47
N LYS A 599 -30.36 -2.41 12.82
CA LYS A 599 -30.81 -2.37 14.21
C LYS A 599 -30.37 -3.68 14.86
N VAL A 600 -29.33 -3.64 15.69
CA VAL A 600 -29.00 -4.75 16.58
C VAL A 600 -30.07 -4.75 17.67
N THR A 601 -30.86 -5.82 17.75
CA THR A 601 -31.81 -5.96 18.86
C THR A 601 -31.08 -6.51 20.09
N LEU A 602 -31.59 -6.23 21.30
CA LEU A 602 -30.99 -6.68 22.56
C LEU A 602 -30.75 -8.19 22.63
N ASP A 603 -31.52 -8.97 21.86
CA ASP A 603 -31.45 -10.42 21.80
C ASP A 603 -30.37 -10.94 20.82
N ASP A 604 -29.80 -10.05 19.98
CA ASP A 604 -28.72 -10.38 19.02
C ASP A 604 -27.31 -10.20 19.63
N LEU A 605 -27.21 -9.68 20.86
CA LEU A 605 -25.94 -9.44 21.55
C LEU A 605 -25.40 -10.74 22.15
N ILE A 606 -24.19 -11.13 21.76
CA ILE A 606 -23.52 -12.36 22.22
C ILE A 606 -22.53 -12.01 23.35
N ASP A 607 -22.35 -12.93 24.29
CA ASP A 607 -21.27 -12.84 25.29
C ASP A 607 -19.91 -12.84 24.62
N VAL A 608 -19.03 -11.91 25.01
CA VAL A 608 -17.69 -11.80 24.43
C VAL A 608 -16.68 -12.43 25.37
N ASP A 609 -15.93 -13.41 24.86
CA ASP A 609 -14.77 -13.98 25.55
C ASP A 609 -13.66 -12.92 25.63
N VAL A 610 -13.17 -12.65 26.84
CA VAL A 610 -12.08 -11.70 27.02
C VAL A 610 -10.75 -12.41 26.74
N PRO A 611 -9.92 -11.91 25.80
CA PRO A 611 -8.68 -12.58 25.44
C PRO A 611 -7.76 -12.72 26.66
N SER A 612 -7.48 -13.96 27.04
CA SER A 612 -6.46 -14.25 28.05
C SER A 612 -5.07 -13.99 27.46
N VAL A 613 -4.16 -13.46 28.27
CA VAL A 613 -2.75 -13.26 27.87
C VAL A 613 -2.19 -14.58 27.34
N LEU A 614 -1.70 -14.58 26.09
CA LEU A 614 -1.04 -15.74 25.46
C LEU A 614 0.07 -16.26 26.40
N GLU A 615 0.21 -17.57 26.47
CA GLU A 615 1.05 -18.26 27.46
C GLU A 615 2.52 -17.79 27.44
N GLU A 616 2.97 -17.31 26.28
CA GLU A 616 4.28 -16.74 25.97
C GLU A 616 4.59 -15.43 26.74
N TYR A 617 3.57 -14.65 27.12
CA TYR A 617 3.73 -13.36 27.81
C TYR A 617 3.45 -13.44 29.31
N ARG A 618 3.12 -14.64 29.82
CA ARG A 618 2.72 -14.90 31.23
C ARG A 618 3.84 -14.62 32.24
N SER A 619 5.10 -14.78 31.82
CA SER A 619 6.30 -14.53 32.64
C SER A 619 6.67 -13.06 32.74
N MET A 620 6.32 -12.23 31.75
CA MET A 620 6.68 -10.81 31.68
C MET A 620 5.64 -9.91 32.37
N MET A 621 4.35 -10.27 32.33
CA MET A 621 3.26 -9.40 32.79
C MET A 621 2.73 -9.75 34.19
N GLY A 622 3.11 -10.90 34.75
CA GLY A 622 2.43 -11.47 35.91
C GLY A 622 0.97 -11.85 35.58
N TYR A 623 0.29 -12.56 36.49
CA TYR A 623 -1.09 -13.00 36.29
C TYR A 623 -2.08 -11.83 36.44
N ALA A 624 -2.09 -10.90 35.49
CA ALA A 624 -3.06 -9.83 35.41
C ALA A 624 -3.97 -10.09 34.20
N PRO A 625 -5.07 -10.87 34.35
CA PRO A 625 -6.17 -10.74 33.39
C PRO A 625 -6.59 -9.27 33.36
N LEU A 626 -7.07 -8.77 32.22
CA LEU A 626 -7.59 -7.40 32.11
C LEU A 626 -8.56 -7.12 33.27
N LEU A 627 -8.07 -6.40 34.29
CA LEU A 627 -8.83 -6.11 35.51
C LEU A 627 -10.03 -5.25 35.11
N GLY A 628 -11.23 -5.81 35.25
CA GLY A 628 -12.48 -5.20 34.82
C GLY A 628 -13.50 -6.17 34.24
N PHE A 629 -13.09 -7.39 33.84
CA PHE A 629 -13.97 -8.30 33.11
C PHE A 629 -14.02 -9.70 33.75
N GLY A 630 -15.23 -10.12 34.09
CA GLY A 630 -15.55 -11.48 34.47
C GLY A 630 -16.90 -11.57 35.18
N THR A 631 -17.64 -12.63 34.89
CA THR A 631 -18.88 -13.01 35.58
C THR A 631 -18.53 -13.96 36.71
N ILE A 632 -19.03 -13.67 37.91
CA ILE A 632 -18.88 -14.57 39.05
C ILE A 632 -20.12 -15.45 39.11
N GLU A 633 -19.93 -16.75 38.90
CA GLU A 633 -20.98 -17.74 39.13
C GLU A 633 -20.91 -18.23 40.57
N TRP A 634 -22.08 -18.36 41.20
CA TRP A 634 -22.21 -18.81 42.58
C TRP A 634 -22.95 -20.13 42.64
N ASP A 635 -22.34 -21.10 43.33
CA ASP A 635 -22.91 -22.43 43.55
C ASP A 635 -23.36 -22.58 45.01
N GLN A 636 -24.68 -22.71 45.21
CA GLN A 636 -25.28 -22.87 46.53
C GLN A 636 -24.82 -24.16 47.22
N SER A 637 -24.58 -25.23 46.46
CA SER A 637 -24.22 -26.55 47.00
C SER A 637 -22.86 -26.56 47.69
N LYS A 638 -21.97 -25.61 47.33
CA LYS A 638 -20.63 -25.45 47.89
C LYS A 638 -20.52 -24.26 48.85
N CYS A 639 -21.53 -23.39 48.90
CA CYS A 639 -21.46 -22.15 49.66
C CYS A 639 -21.64 -22.36 51.17
N LEU A 640 -20.64 -21.97 51.96
CA LEU A 640 -20.70 -22.06 53.42
C LEU A 640 -21.45 -20.92 54.11
N GLY A 641 -21.86 -19.86 53.39
CA GLY A 641 -22.55 -18.70 53.99
C GLY A 641 -21.70 -17.97 55.05
N CYS A 642 -20.38 -17.96 54.88
CA CYS A 642 -19.41 -17.47 55.86
C CYS A 642 -19.06 -15.97 55.74
N LYS A 643 -19.67 -15.25 54.79
CA LYS A 643 -19.38 -13.84 54.44
C LYS A 643 -17.94 -13.53 53.99
N SER A 644 -17.06 -14.53 53.87
CA SER A 644 -15.66 -14.30 53.49
C SER A 644 -15.51 -13.62 52.12
N CYS A 645 -16.40 -13.91 51.16
CA CYS A 645 -16.38 -13.29 49.83
C CYS A 645 -16.79 -11.81 49.82
N GLU A 646 -17.74 -11.43 50.67
CA GLU A 646 -18.19 -10.05 50.88
C GLU A 646 -17.07 -9.22 51.53
N ILE A 647 -16.50 -9.71 52.64
CA ILE A 647 -15.40 -9.04 53.36
C ILE A 647 -14.12 -8.92 52.50
N ALA A 648 -13.89 -9.88 51.61
CA ALA A 648 -12.70 -9.92 50.76
C ALA A 648 -12.80 -9.07 49.49
N CYS A 649 -14.00 -8.58 49.15
CA CYS A 649 -14.23 -7.84 47.93
C CYS A 649 -13.73 -6.39 48.11
N PRO A 650 -12.70 -5.93 47.37
CA PRO A 650 -12.19 -4.57 47.54
C PRO A 650 -13.14 -3.47 47.06
N GLU A 651 -14.12 -3.84 46.22
CA GLU A 651 -15.11 -2.93 45.61
C GLU A 651 -16.52 -3.15 46.18
N ASP A 652 -16.65 -3.93 47.27
CA ASP A 652 -17.93 -4.30 47.89
C ASP A 652 -18.99 -4.89 46.92
N ALA A 653 -18.53 -5.46 45.80
CA ALA A 653 -19.36 -5.98 44.72
C ALA A 653 -20.13 -7.28 45.06
N ILE A 654 -20.00 -7.82 46.27
CA ILE A 654 -20.58 -9.10 46.65
C ILE A 654 -21.34 -8.91 47.95
N GLN A 655 -22.62 -9.26 47.96
CA GLN A 655 -23.47 -9.16 49.15
C GLN A 655 -24.06 -10.53 49.50
N LEU A 656 -23.88 -10.98 50.75
CA LEU A 656 -24.57 -12.17 51.24
C LEU A 656 -25.94 -11.78 51.78
N ARG A 657 -27.00 -12.10 51.03
CA ARG A 657 -28.38 -11.91 51.50
C ARG A 657 -28.81 -13.04 52.42
N PRO A 658 -29.51 -12.76 53.53
CA PRO A 658 -29.95 -13.77 54.50
C PRO A 658 -31.18 -14.54 53.99
N VAL A 659 -31.03 -15.25 52.87
CA VAL A 659 -32.09 -16.01 52.20
C VAL A 659 -31.65 -17.45 52.01
N ILE A 660 -32.54 -18.40 52.29
CA ILE A 660 -32.35 -19.82 52.01
C ILE A 660 -33.20 -20.18 50.80
N GLN A 661 -32.57 -20.56 49.68
CA GLN A 661 -33.27 -21.15 48.54
C GLN A 661 -33.67 -22.58 48.87
N ALA A 662 -34.79 -22.72 49.58
CA ALA A 662 -35.24 -24.00 50.14
C ALA A 662 -35.55 -25.04 49.06
N LYS A 663 -35.91 -24.60 47.84
CA LYS A 663 -36.19 -25.46 46.69
C LYS A 663 -34.94 -26.20 46.19
N GLU A 664 -33.84 -25.47 46.05
CA GLU A 664 -32.55 -25.96 45.53
C GLU A 664 -31.90 -26.96 46.50
N LEU A 665 -32.18 -26.84 47.81
CA LEU A 665 -31.75 -27.83 48.81
C LEU A 665 -32.24 -29.25 48.54
N PHE A 666 -33.32 -29.45 47.76
CA PHE A 666 -33.82 -30.78 47.38
C PHE A 666 -33.23 -31.29 46.06
N GLU A 667 -32.43 -30.47 45.38
CA GLU A 667 -31.86 -30.77 44.05
C GLU A 667 -30.39 -31.20 44.13
N PHE A 668 -29.70 -30.97 45.27
CA PHE A 668 -28.33 -31.43 45.47
C PHE A 668 -28.21 -32.98 45.44
N SER A 669 -27.17 -33.49 44.79
CA SER A 669 -26.84 -34.92 44.83
C SER A 669 -26.30 -35.33 46.21
N GLU A 670 -26.31 -36.64 46.52
CA GLU A 670 -25.69 -37.14 47.76
C GLU A 670 -24.18 -36.91 47.79
N ASP A 671 -23.53 -36.86 46.63
CA ASP A 671 -22.10 -36.57 46.50
C ASP A 671 -21.80 -35.12 46.90
N SER A 672 -22.60 -34.15 46.43
CA SER A 672 -22.47 -32.74 46.83
C SER A 672 -22.73 -32.52 48.33
N LEU A 673 -23.63 -33.31 48.93
CA LEU A 673 -23.85 -33.28 50.38
C LEU A 673 -22.67 -33.86 51.17
N GLY A 674 -21.91 -34.80 50.59
CA GLY A 674 -20.71 -35.38 51.19
C GLY A 674 -19.53 -34.41 51.29
N GLU A 675 -19.48 -33.40 50.42
CA GLU A 675 -18.42 -32.37 50.39
C GLU A 675 -18.65 -31.23 51.41
N LEU A 676 -19.85 -31.13 51.97
CA LEU A 676 -20.21 -30.12 52.96
C LEU A 676 -19.75 -30.52 54.38
N PRO A 677 -19.56 -29.54 55.29
CA PRO A 677 -19.31 -29.84 56.71
C PRO A 677 -20.40 -30.75 57.29
N VAL A 678 -19.99 -31.73 58.11
CA VAL A 678 -20.83 -32.83 58.63
C VAL A 678 -22.17 -32.33 59.21
N ASN A 679 -22.14 -31.24 59.99
CA ASN A 679 -23.33 -30.68 60.62
C ASN A 679 -24.36 -30.16 59.59
N ARG A 680 -23.88 -29.62 58.47
CA ARG A 680 -24.73 -29.05 57.41
C ARG A 680 -25.30 -30.13 56.51
N ALA A 681 -24.50 -31.13 56.15
CA ALA A 681 -24.97 -32.31 55.44
C ALA A 681 -26.08 -33.03 56.22
N LEU A 682 -25.88 -33.21 57.53
CA LEU A 682 -26.90 -33.79 58.41
C LEU A 682 -28.17 -32.92 58.49
N PHE A 683 -28.03 -31.60 58.57
CA PHE A 683 -29.16 -30.68 58.55
C PHE A 683 -29.98 -30.82 57.25
N TYR A 684 -29.33 -30.79 56.08
CA TYR A 684 -30.02 -30.95 54.79
C TYR A 684 -30.66 -32.33 54.62
N ARG A 685 -29.98 -33.41 55.03
CA ARG A 685 -30.58 -34.77 55.03
C ARG A 685 -31.79 -34.86 55.95
N THR A 686 -31.72 -34.23 57.12
CA THR A 686 -32.83 -34.21 58.09
C THR A 686 -34.01 -33.42 57.52
N VAL A 687 -33.78 -32.22 56.99
CA VAL A 687 -34.82 -31.39 56.35
C VAL A 687 -35.46 -32.14 55.16
N ARG A 688 -34.67 -32.82 54.33
CA ARG A 688 -35.20 -33.66 53.24
C ARG A 688 -36.07 -34.81 53.76
N SER A 689 -35.65 -35.48 54.83
CA SER A 689 -36.38 -36.62 55.41
C SER A 689 -37.68 -36.22 56.12
N LEU A 690 -37.75 -34.99 56.65
CA LEU A 690 -38.92 -34.47 57.37
C LEU A 690 -39.93 -33.79 56.44
N ALA A 691 -39.55 -33.47 55.20
CA ALA A 691 -40.40 -32.72 54.29
C ALA A 691 -41.53 -33.59 53.72
N ALA A 692 -42.78 -33.22 54.04
CA ALA A 692 -43.98 -33.84 53.45
C ALA A 692 -44.25 -33.38 52.00
N LYS A 693 -43.74 -32.20 51.60
CA LYS A 693 -43.80 -31.63 50.25
C LYS A 693 -42.56 -30.79 50.00
N LYS A 694 -42.06 -30.79 48.74
CA LYS A 694 -40.97 -29.91 48.33
C LYS A 694 -41.40 -28.44 48.47
N PRO A 695 -40.61 -27.58 49.14
CA PRO A 695 -40.90 -26.16 49.26
C PRO A 695 -40.66 -25.46 47.92
N ASP A 696 -41.59 -24.56 47.58
CA ASP A 696 -41.57 -23.79 46.33
C ASP A 696 -41.16 -22.31 46.55
N VAL A 697 -40.97 -21.91 47.81
CA VAL A 697 -40.71 -20.51 48.21
C VAL A 697 -39.43 -20.44 49.03
N ASP A 698 -38.63 -19.40 48.76
CA ASP A 698 -37.41 -19.10 49.49
C ASP A 698 -37.72 -18.58 50.90
N ILE A 699 -36.87 -18.93 51.86
CA ILE A 699 -37.04 -18.55 53.27
C ILE A 699 -36.12 -17.36 53.57
N VAL A 700 -36.71 -16.20 53.86
CA VAL A 700 -35.98 -15.00 54.29
C VAL A 700 -35.75 -15.07 55.80
N LEU A 701 -34.51 -14.89 56.24
CA LEU A 701 -34.13 -14.90 57.66
C LEU A 701 -34.15 -13.47 58.22
N GLU A 702 -34.67 -13.31 59.43
CA GLU A 702 -34.84 -11.99 60.08
C GLU A 702 -33.51 -11.34 60.50
N LYS A 703 -32.42 -12.12 60.61
CA LYS A 703 -31.08 -11.66 61.00
C LYS A 703 -30.01 -12.37 60.18
N ASP A 704 -28.87 -11.69 60.03
CA ASP A 704 -27.63 -12.29 59.56
C ASP A 704 -27.32 -13.56 60.34
N SER A 705 -27.47 -14.71 59.66
CA SER A 705 -27.30 -16.03 60.25
C SER A 705 -26.08 -16.69 59.58
N PRO A 706 -24.90 -16.68 60.23
CA PRO A 706 -23.69 -17.28 59.68
C PRO A 706 -23.96 -18.74 59.32
N GLY A 707 -23.70 -19.12 58.08
CA GLY A 707 -24.00 -20.46 57.58
C GLY A 707 -25.10 -20.51 56.53
N PHE A 708 -25.97 -19.51 56.43
CA PHE A 708 -27.08 -19.49 55.48
C PHE A 708 -27.16 -18.15 54.76
N GLY A 709 -27.23 -18.19 53.43
CA GLY A 709 -27.42 -17.00 52.62
C GLY A 709 -27.23 -17.27 51.14
N ARG A 710 -27.71 -16.32 50.34
CA ARG A 710 -27.54 -16.25 48.90
C ARG A 710 -26.49 -15.19 48.58
N VAL A 711 -25.52 -15.53 47.75
CA VAL A 711 -24.52 -14.56 47.30
C VAL A 711 -25.08 -13.87 46.07
N ASP A 712 -25.36 -12.58 46.18
CA ASP A 712 -25.67 -11.73 45.04
C ASP A 712 -24.41 -10.93 44.67
N VAL A 713 -24.08 -10.91 43.39
CA VAL A 713 -22.92 -10.22 42.84
C VAL A 713 -23.39 -9.01 42.04
N ASP A 714 -22.95 -7.83 42.44
CA ASP A 714 -23.10 -6.62 41.63
C ASP A 714 -22.01 -6.61 40.57
N LEU A 715 -22.41 -6.97 39.36
CA LEU A 715 -21.48 -7.01 38.24
C LEU A 715 -20.89 -5.64 37.94
N TRP A 716 -21.53 -4.50 38.26
CA TRP A 716 -21.05 -3.14 37.96
C TRP A 716 -19.81 -2.75 38.78
N LEU A 717 -19.83 -3.12 40.06
CA LEU A 717 -18.74 -2.90 41.01
C LEU A 717 -17.64 -3.96 40.87
N CYS A 718 -17.97 -5.15 40.36
CA CYS A 718 -17.01 -6.25 40.26
C CYS A 718 -15.93 -5.99 39.20
N VAL A 719 -14.68 -5.81 39.65
CA VAL A 719 -13.51 -5.66 38.76
C VAL A 719 -12.86 -7.00 38.35
N GLY A 720 -13.46 -8.14 38.68
CA GLY A 720 -12.95 -9.46 38.30
C GLY A 720 -11.58 -9.81 38.93
N CYS A 721 -11.24 -9.25 40.10
CA CYS A 721 -9.92 -9.40 40.74
C CYS A 721 -9.61 -10.81 41.30
N ARG A 722 -10.58 -11.75 41.25
CA ARG A 722 -10.50 -13.11 41.80
C ARG A 722 -10.25 -13.22 43.32
N THR A 723 -10.23 -12.12 44.06
CA THR A 723 -9.97 -12.15 45.51
C THR A 723 -11.05 -12.93 46.27
N CYS A 724 -12.32 -12.77 45.88
CA CYS A 724 -13.46 -13.50 46.45
C CYS A 724 -13.39 -15.01 46.21
N VAL A 725 -12.96 -15.44 45.01
CA VAL A 725 -12.74 -16.86 44.65
C VAL A 725 -11.60 -17.43 45.47
N ARG A 726 -10.45 -16.75 45.53
CA ARG A 726 -9.25 -17.20 46.28
C ARG A 726 -9.48 -17.31 47.79
N ARG A 727 -10.35 -16.47 48.35
CA ARG A 727 -10.66 -16.45 49.78
C ARG A 727 -11.92 -17.23 50.15
N CYS A 728 -12.59 -17.88 49.19
CA CYS A 728 -13.76 -18.70 49.47
C CYS A 728 -13.33 -20.00 50.18
N PRO A 729 -13.72 -20.23 51.45
CA PRO A 729 -13.33 -21.43 52.19
C PRO A 729 -14.22 -22.66 51.88
N GLY A 730 -14.98 -22.63 50.77
CA GLY A 730 -15.83 -23.74 50.35
C GLY A 730 -15.03 -24.98 49.92
N PRO A 731 -15.68 -26.15 49.75
CA PRO A 731 -15.04 -27.33 49.21
C PRO A 731 -14.45 -27.06 47.82
N ALA A 732 -13.29 -27.65 47.52
CA ALA A 732 -12.49 -27.30 46.33
C ALA A 732 -13.28 -27.56 45.03
N PRO A 733 -13.31 -26.61 44.07
CA PRO A 733 -12.49 -25.39 43.95
C PRO A 733 -13.02 -24.12 44.65
N GLY A 734 -14.11 -24.20 45.41
CA GLY A 734 -14.79 -23.07 46.07
C GLY A 734 -16.25 -22.92 45.60
N ALA A 735 -17.00 -22.03 46.23
CA ALA A 735 -18.41 -21.77 45.89
C ALA A 735 -18.62 -20.66 44.87
N LEU A 736 -17.54 -20.00 44.44
CA LEU A 736 -17.54 -18.92 43.46
C LEU A 736 -16.57 -19.29 42.35
N GLU A 737 -17.02 -19.24 41.12
CA GLU A 737 -16.21 -19.44 39.91
C GLU A 737 -16.18 -18.13 39.12
N LEU A 738 -15.01 -17.75 38.59
CA LEU A 738 -14.88 -16.54 37.76
C LEU A 738 -14.63 -16.93 36.32
N ASP A 739 -15.67 -16.77 35.51
CA ASP A 739 -15.58 -16.86 34.06
C ASP A 739 -15.14 -15.51 33.47
N LEU A 740 -14.18 -15.55 32.55
CA LEU A 740 -13.69 -14.37 31.84
C LEU A 740 -14.59 -14.03 30.63
N LYS A 741 -15.91 -14.09 30.85
CA LYS A 741 -16.92 -13.74 29.86
C LYS A 741 -17.55 -12.42 30.24
N TRP A 742 -17.92 -11.64 29.23
CA TRP A 742 -18.64 -10.39 29.45
C TRP A 742 -20.00 -10.41 28.78
N SER A 743 -21.05 -10.30 29.60
CA SER A 743 -22.45 -10.28 29.15
C SER A 743 -22.83 -8.88 28.68
N LEU A 744 -22.78 -8.68 27.36
CA LEU A 744 -23.27 -7.46 26.70
C LEU A 744 -24.79 -7.25 26.87
N PRO A 745 -25.66 -8.29 26.85
CA PRO A 745 -27.09 -8.11 27.05
C PRO A 745 -27.46 -7.48 28.40
N GLU A 746 -26.80 -7.87 29.48
CA GLU A 746 -27.09 -7.36 30.82
C GLU A 746 -26.66 -5.90 30.99
N VAL A 747 -25.53 -5.54 30.37
CA VAL A 747 -25.03 -4.16 30.31
C VAL A 747 -26.04 -3.24 29.61
N VAL A 748 -26.57 -3.65 28.45
CA VAL A 748 -27.50 -2.80 27.69
C VAL A 748 -28.89 -2.73 28.33
N ARG A 749 -29.38 -3.81 28.96
CA ARG A 749 -30.66 -3.82 29.70
C ARG A 749 -30.70 -2.84 30.87
N GLN A 750 -29.60 -2.65 31.61
CA GLN A 750 -29.57 -1.69 32.71
C GLN A 750 -29.36 -0.25 32.25
N ILE A 751 -28.68 -0.02 31.12
CA ILE A 751 -28.59 1.31 30.49
C ILE A 751 -30.00 1.79 30.06
N THR A 752 -30.75 0.90 29.40
CA THR A 752 -32.14 1.18 28.97
C THR A 752 -33.15 1.25 30.12
N ALA A 753 -32.84 0.69 31.30
CA ALA A 753 -33.68 0.83 32.49
C ALA A 753 -33.45 2.14 33.27
N GLN A 754 -32.45 2.95 32.88
CA GLN A 754 -32.10 4.23 33.52
C GLN A 754 -32.42 5.47 32.67
N GLU A 755 -32.82 5.29 31.41
CA GLU A 755 -33.60 6.29 30.63
C GLU A 755 -35.08 6.17 30.97
#